data_AF-A0A9N9STN2-F1
#
_entry.id   AF-A0A9N9STN2-F1
#
_cell.length_a   1.000
_cell.length_b   1.000
_cell.length_c   1.000
_cell.angle_alpha   90.00
_cell.angle_beta   90.00
_cell.angle_gamma   90.00
#
_symmetry.space_group_name_H-M   'P 1'
#
loop_
_entity.id
_entity.type
_entity.pdbx_description
1 polymer ?
#
loop_
_entity_poly.entity_id
_entity_poly.type
_entity_poly.pdbx_seq_one_letter_code
_entity_poly.pdbx_strand_id
1 'polypeptide(L)'
;MENKMSASEEENSSSSDSCIEDDDIEKDLLRQAEMLESQLSTNKYLYDVHIEVINIYRKLSDLNSMREAYQRFRECFPLTPKIWLEWIKDEIKIASTQEEQEKIFSLFDAAVDDYLSVNVWIEYAQYSIGTSNIQTTRSILERGLTSAGLHVSEGSLLWDTLRELEHAHLSLYQENSEEWKSQIKRLVEVFRRQLSVPLLNMKNTYNEWTDWYTSLPDGLVDSGPVEWGYKKAIKTLETYKPFEDRLISADSAELYDIYKEYIKEVKDTSTVLCLYERAVLPLCLTPLLWEDYIKYCFKLKEVVLKVGTRAIRNCTWSEPLWIARLRALEFHKLDEKDIMECFEQGVINISPQPPLEFWFSFLEYYHRNSDDQKKLDKLFSQAVQQIGHENDPTYKVSRWHARLLAKRGDMESARKVWSNIINDQQNKGSVNAWLEYANLEKQFGEVNQVRNIFKRALFACKDWPQYIADEWLMLEREFGTLEDIMKCQEKCKNVLRTASQYAQKNPDVQYEREDNRSFSRKRKQEDPETSRVGSKRRYEDSGRRRDANDDFNFKKLRVSQETKHPPFSKPIENKDPKTTVFVSNIHPTVNEETLKELFPNALNISIVLDKKGKSRCFGYIQFAKEEECMTALARDRVPINGRPVFISELKSEKSEKSSFKYAQSTEENKLFVKGLPISKTKEDVEQIFKQYNPIDIRLITKKNGESKGIAYVEFKTAAEAQKTLKEIQPLKVDDQEITVAISAPPPKKPNEKSYKPELKEPTRHARSKIQMPLMPRTLLVKSSVEKAVDNGKVESVNKTPKSNADFRNMFLKK
;
A
#
# COMPACT_ATOMS: atom_id res chain seq x y z
N MET A 1 -20.36 31.69 88.51
CA MET A 1 -21.17 30.48 88.77
C MET A 1 -21.28 29.74 87.46
N GLU A 2 -20.36 28.80 87.26
CA GLU A 2 -20.65 27.35 87.34
C GLU A 2 -21.33 26.87 86.04
N ASN A 3 -20.58 26.33 85.07
CA ASN A 3 -20.06 24.95 84.97
C ASN A 3 -21.18 23.88 84.92
N LYS A 4 -21.39 23.27 83.73
CA LYS A 4 -21.63 21.82 83.44
C LYS A 4 -22.33 21.66 82.07
N MET A 5 -21.66 21.17 81.02
CA MET A 5 -21.28 19.77 80.69
C MET A 5 -22.43 18.88 80.19
N SER A 6 -22.38 18.51 78.91
CA SER A 6 -22.38 17.13 78.32
C SER A 6 -22.80 17.22 76.84
N ALA A 7 -21.88 17.12 75.86
CA ALA A 7 -21.12 15.96 75.36
C ALA A 7 -21.80 15.30 74.14
N SER A 8 -21.33 15.59 72.93
CA SER A 8 -20.67 14.63 72.01
C SER A 8 -20.61 15.21 70.58
N GLU A 9 -19.48 15.83 70.23
CA GLU A 9 -18.97 15.90 68.86
C GLU A 9 -18.20 14.61 68.61
N GLU A 10 -18.55 13.85 67.57
CA GLU A 10 -17.64 12.98 66.82
C GLU A 10 -18.28 12.64 65.45
N GLU A 11 -17.57 13.09 64.40
CA GLU A 11 -17.42 12.52 63.05
C GLU A 11 -18.62 12.41 62.08
N ASN A 12 -18.58 13.25 61.03
CA ASN A 12 -18.22 12.73 59.69
C ASN A 12 -17.94 13.87 58.69
N SER A 13 -16.65 14.21 58.54
CA SER A 13 -16.11 14.87 57.36
C SER A 13 -15.73 13.81 56.33
N SER A 14 -16.59 13.54 55.35
CA SER A 14 -16.20 12.76 54.15
C SER A 14 -17.21 12.92 53.02
N SER A 15 -17.26 14.09 52.39
CA SER A 15 -17.93 14.23 51.09
C SER A 15 -17.44 15.46 50.30
N SER A 16 -16.13 15.74 50.31
CA SER A 16 -15.56 16.89 49.57
C SER A 16 -14.33 16.55 48.73
N ASP A 17 -13.94 15.27 48.60
CA ASP A 17 -12.68 14.89 47.92
C ASP A 17 -12.86 14.47 46.45
N SER A 18 -14.09 14.32 45.94
CA SER A 18 -14.33 13.89 44.55
C SER A 18 -14.43 15.04 43.54
N CYS A 19 -14.51 16.30 44.00
CA CYS A 19 -14.69 17.46 43.10
C CYS A 19 -13.39 18.21 42.80
N ILE A 20 -12.31 17.96 43.55
CA ILE A 20 -11.03 18.66 43.37
C ILE A 20 -10.19 17.96 42.30
N GLU A 21 -10.29 16.63 42.18
CA GLU A 21 -9.55 15.86 41.18
C GLU A 21 -10.01 16.15 39.74
N ASP A 22 -11.30 16.36 39.50
CA ASP A 22 -11.84 16.65 38.16
C ASP A 22 -11.42 18.03 37.63
N ASP A 23 -11.37 19.05 38.50
CA ASP A 23 -10.92 20.41 38.14
C ASP A 23 -9.43 20.48 37.78
N ASP A 24 -8.60 19.65 38.42
CA ASP A 24 -7.16 19.58 38.14
C ASP A 24 -6.88 18.82 36.84
N ILE A 25 -7.66 17.78 36.53
CA ILE A 25 -7.62 17.07 35.24
C ILE A 25 -8.05 18.00 34.09
N GLU A 26 -9.10 18.81 34.28
CA GLU A 26 -9.58 19.75 33.27
C GLU A 26 -8.52 20.82 32.95
N LYS A 27 -7.88 21.38 33.98
CA LYS A 27 -6.78 22.36 33.82
C LYS A 27 -5.56 21.76 33.12
N ASP A 28 -5.19 20.52 33.47
CA ASP A 28 -4.07 19.83 32.82
C ASP A 28 -4.36 19.56 31.34
N LEU A 29 -5.59 19.17 31.00
CA LEU A 29 -6.03 19.00 29.62
C LEU A 29 -6.04 20.32 28.84
N LEU A 30 -6.50 21.42 29.43
CA LEU A 30 -6.44 22.75 28.82
C LEU A 30 -5.00 23.17 28.54
N ARG A 31 -4.09 22.97 29.50
CA ARG A 31 -2.67 23.29 29.32
C ARG A 31 -2.02 22.44 28.21
N GLN A 32 -2.41 21.17 28.10
CA GLN A 32 -1.98 20.30 27.01
C GLN A 32 -2.52 20.79 25.66
N ALA A 33 -3.80 21.19 25.59
CA ALA A 33 -4.39 21.76 24.39
C ALA A 33 -3.65 23.03 23.94
N GLU A 34 -3.38 23.97 24.85
CA GLU A 34 -2.62 25.20 24.56
C GLU A 34 -1.20 24.92 24.04
N MET A 35 -0.52 23.91 24.61
CA MET A 35 0.81 23.52 24.15
C MET A 35 0.77 22.96 22.71
N LEU A 36 -0.21 22.10 22.42
CA LEU A 36 -0.39 21.53 21.08
C LEU A 36 -0.86 22.58 20.06
N GLU A 37 -1.73 23.51 20.46
CA GLU A 37 -2.12 24.69 19.68
C GLU A 37 -0.90 25.55 19.31
N SER A 38 0.02 25.77 20.26
CA SER A 38 1.28 26.47 20.00
C SER A 38 2.15 25.74 18.98
N GLN A 39 2.22 24.40 19.06
CA GLN A 39 2.92 23.60 18.06
C GLN A 39 2.28 23.72 16.67
N LEU A 40 0.94 23.73 16.58
CA LEU A 40 0.22 23.92 15.31
C LEU A 40 0.41 25.33 14.73
N SER A 41 0.54 26.35 15.59
CA SER A 41 0.85 27.71 15.14
C SER A 41 2.25 27.81 14.51
N THR A 42 3.19 26.98 14.97
CA THR A 42 4.54 26.87 14.40
C THR A 42 4.55 26.03 13.13
N ASN A 43 3.84 24.90 13.14
CA ASN A 43 3.72 24.00 11.99
C ASN A 43 2.30 23.41 11.90
N LYS A 44 1.51 23.96 10.97
CA LYS A 44 0.13 23.53 10.69
C LYS A 44 0.00 22.14 10.06
N TYR A 45 1.09 21.54 9.59
CA TYR A 45 1.10 20.25 8.89
C TYR A 45 1.40 19.05 9.80
N LEU A 46 1.17 19.17 11.10
CA LEU A 46 1.34 18.07 12.06
C LEU A 46 0.03 17.28 12.21
N TYR A 47 -0.09 16.18 11.45
CA TYR A 47 -1.32 15.37 11.39
C TYR A 47 -1.75 14.80 12.75
N ASP A 48 -0.83 14.16 13.49
CA ASP A 48 -1.15 13.50 14.77
C ASP A 48 -1.57 14.52 15.84
N VAL A 49 -0.95 15.71 15.84
CA VAL A 49 -1.27 16.79 16.77
C VAL A 49 -2.70 17.30 16.58
N HIS A 50 -3.19 17.42 15.32
CA HIS A 50 -4.59 17.78 15.07
C HIS A 50 -5.56 16.78 15.70
N ILE A 51 -5.27 15.48 15.61
CA ILE A 51 -6.12 14.42 16.20
C ILE A 51 -6.09 14.48 17.73
N GLU A 52 -4.91 14.69 18.33
CA GLU A 52 -4.78 14.81 19.78
C GLU A 52 -5.54 16.01 20.34
N VAL A 53 -5.42 17.18 19.69
CA VAL A 53 -6.15 18.40 20.06
C VAL A 53 -7.67 18.18 20.00
N ILE A 54 -8.18 17.57 18.93
CA ILE A 54 -9.60 17.24 18.80
C ILE A 54 -10.07 16.30 19.91
N ASN A 55 -9.27 15.28 20.24
CA ASN A 55 -9.60 14.34 21.31
C ASN A 55 -9.58 15.00 22.70
N ILE A 56 -8.70 15.97 22.93
CA ILE A 56 -8.67 16.75 24.19
C ILE A 56 -9.92 17.62 24.28
N TYR A 57 -10.27 18.38 23.24
CA TYR A 57 -11.49 19.20 23.25
C TYR A 57 -12.76 18.35 23.40
N ARG A 58 -12.78 17.15 22.81
CA ARG A 58 -13.86 16.18 23.02
C ARG A 58 -13.98 15.73 24.48
N LYS A 59 -12.87 15.56 25.20
CA LYS A 59 -12.88 15.23 26.65
C LYS A 59 -13.34 16.41 27.50
N LEU A 60 -12.90 17.62 27.14
CA LEU A 60 -13.30 18.87 27.79
C LEU A 60 -14.76 19.28 27.48
N SER A 61 -15.41 18.61 26.52
CA SER A 61 -16.73 19.00 26.01
C SER A 61 -16.80 20.44 25.48
N ASP A 62 -15.66 21.01 25.07
CA ASP A 62 -15.60 22.34 24.44
C ASP A 62 -15.93 22.21 22.94
N LEU A 63 -17.20 22.44 22.63
CA LEU A 63 -17.77 22.21 21.30
C LEU A 63 -17.30 23.23 20.24
N ASN A 64 -17.05 24.48 20.65
CA ASN A 64 -16.66 25.54 19.71
C ASN A 64 -15.21 25.34 19.27
N SER A 65 -14.30 25.15 20.23
CA SER A 65 -12.89 24.87 19.94
C SER A 65 -12.71 23.57 19.16
N MET A 66 -13.54 22.55 19.45
CA MET A 66 -13.56 21.31 18.67
C MET A 66 -13.94 21.55 17.19
N ARG A 67 -14.98 22.37 16.92
CA ARG A 67 -15.39 22.69 15.54
C ARG A 67 -14.30 23.45 14.79
N GLU A 68 -13.65 24.41 15.44
CA GLU A 68 -12.52 25.15 14.86
C GLU A 68 -11.30 24.25 14.60
N ALA A 69 -11.02 23.30 15.49
CA ALA A 69 -9.97 22.31 15.29
C ALA A 69 -10.25 21.42 14.08
N TYR A 70 -11.48 20.91 13.91
CA TYR A 70 -11.87 20.14 12.72
C TYR A 70 -11.76 20.95 11.42
N GLN A 71 -12.16 22.23 11.44
CA GLN A 71 -12.07 23.10 10.26
C GLN A 71 -10.60 23.32 9.84
N ARG A 72 -9.72 23.66 10.79
CA ARG A 72 -8.26 23.78 10.53
C ARG A 72 -7.67 22.48 10.02
N PHE A 73 -8.08 21.34 10.58
CA PHE A 73 -7.61 20.03 10.16
C PHE A 73 -8.01 19.74 8.70
N ARG A 74 -9.27 20.01 8.34
CA ARG A 74 -9.79 19.88 6.98
C ARG A 74 -9.07 20.79 5.99
N GLU A 75 -8.74 22.03 6.36
CA GLU A 75 -8.03 22.95 5.47
C GLU A 75 -6.65 22.41 5.08
N CYS A 76 -5.97 21.75 6.02
CA CYS A 76 -4.63 21.21 5.79
C CYS A 76 -4.64 19.82 5.13
N PHE A 77 -5.57 18.94 5.50
CA PHE A 77 -5.56 17.52 5.11
C PHE A 77 -6.93 17.03 4.61
N PRO A 78 -6.95 16.13 3.61
CA PRO A 78 -8.14 15.33 3.32
C PRO A 78 -8.43 14.39 4.49
N LEU A 79 -9.64 14.41 5.03
CA LEU A 79 -9.97 13.61 6.22
C LEU A 79 -10.45 12.23 5.82
N THR A 80 -10.08 11.22 6.60
CA THR A 80 -10.56 9.84 6.34
C THR A 80 -12.05 9.72 6.64
N PRO A 81 -12.76 8.75 6.01
CA PRO A 81 -14.18 8.54 6.29
C PRO A 81 -14.52 8.32 7.77
N LYS A 82 -13.59 7.76 8.55
CA LYS A 82 -13.77 7.57 9.99
C LYS A 82 -13.82 8.90 10.75
N ILE A 83 -12.87 9.80 10.46
CA ILE A 83 -12.79 11.13 11.10
C ILE A 83 -14.00 11.98 10.69
N TRP A 84 -14.39 11.94 9.42
CA TRP A 84 -15.60 12.60 8.94
C TRP A 84 -16.85 12.13 9.68
N LEU A 85 -17.04 10.81 9.80
CA LEU A 85 -18.19 10.25 10.52
C LEU A 85 -18.17 10.58 12.01
N GLU A 86 -17.01 10.65 12.65
CA GLU A 86 -16.88 11.09 14.03
C GLU A 86 -17.31 12.56 14.20
N TRP A 87 -16.77 13.46 13.37
CA TRP A 87 -17.14 14.88 13.40
C TRP A 87 -18.64 15.07 13.17
N ILE A 88 -19.19 14.43 12.13
CA ILE A 88 -20.61 14.54 11.80
C ILE A 88 -21.48 14.01 12.94
N LYS A 89 -21.11 12.89 13.58
CA LYS A 89 -21.85 12.35 14.73
C LYS A 89 -21.84 13.30 15.92
N ASP A 90 -20.74 14.01 16.14
CA ASP A 90 -20.66 15.00 17.20
C ASP A 90 -21.53 16.22 16.85
N GLU A 91 -21.49 16.71 15.61
CA GLU A 91 -22.36 17.81 15.14
C GLU A 91 -23.86 17.45 15.19
N ILE A 92 -24.24 16.22 14.86
CA ILE A 92 -25.64 15.75 14.95
C ILE A 92 -26.16 15.79 16.40
N LYS A 93 -25.31 15.53 17.41
CA LYS A 93 -25.72 15.61 18.82
C LYS A 93 -25.96 17.05 19.28
N ILE A 94 -25.26 17.99 18.66
CA ILE A 94 -25.29 19.42 19.02
C ILE A 94 -26.42 20.13 18.27
N ALA A 95 -26.67 19.75 17.02
CA ALA A 95 -27.62 20.41 16.14
C ALA A 95 -29.04 20.36 16.71
N SER A 96 -29.57 21.54 17.05
CA SER A 96 -30.92 21.72 17.59
C SER A 96 -31.77 22.61 16.69
N THR A 97 -31.14 23.48 15.91
CA THR A 97 -31.80 24.42 15.01
C THR A 97 -31.84 23.91 13.56
N GLN A 98 -32.81 24.37 12.78
CA GLN A 98 -32.95 24.00 11.37
C GLN A 98 -31.74 24.45 10.53
N GLU A 99 -31.14 25.61 10.84
CA GLU A 99 -29.92 26.08 10.16
C GLU A 99 -28.71 25.18 10.44
N GLU A 100 -28.57 24.67 11.67
CA GLU A 100 -27.52 23.69 12.01
C GLU A 100 -27.76 22.35 11.30
N GLN A 101 -29.02 21.94 11.15
CA GLN A 101 -29.37 20.74 10.39
C GLN A 101 -28.99 20.86 8.91
N GLU A 102 -29.16 22.04 8.29
CA GLU A 102 -28.69 22.33 6.93
C GLU A 102 -27.17 22.32 6.82
N LYS A 103 -26.45 22.82 7.83
CA LYS A 103 -24.99 22.74 7.89
C LYS A 103 -24.48 21.29 7.92
N ILE A 104 -25.25 20.35 8.50
CA ILE A 104 -24.87 18.93 8.47
C ILE A 104 -24.93 18.36 7.05
N PHE A 105 -25.89 18.77 6.22
CA PHE A 105 -25.93 18.36 4.80
C PHE A 105 -24.67 18.84 4.06
N SER A 106 -24.22 20.08 4.30
CA SER A 106 -23.00 20.59 3.68
C SER A 106 -21.73 19.90 4.20
N LEU A 107 -21.70 19.46 5.46
CA LEU A 107 -20.63 18.62 6.00
C LEU A 107 -20.59 17.24 5.33
N PHE A 108 -21.74 16.60 5.09
CA PHE A 108 -21.79 15.35 4.33
C PHE A 108 -21.33 15.53 2.89
N ASP A 109 -21.76 16.61 2.21
CA ASP A 109 -21.31 16.92 0.85
C ASP A 109 -19.79 17.14 0.79
N ALA A 110 -19.20 17.77 1.81
CA ALA A 110 -17.75 17.87 1.94
C ALA A 110 -17.06 16.51 2.19
N ALA A 111 -17.66 15.66 3.02
CA ALA A 111 -17.10 14.35 3.36
C ALA A 111 -17.02 13.40 2.15
N VAL A 112 -18.01 13.43 1.26
CA VAL A 112 -18.04 12.58 0.06
C VAL A 112 -17.08 13.03 -1.04
N ASP A 113 -16.59 14.27 -0.99
CA ASP A 113 -15.63 14.80 -1.97
C ASP A 113 -14.17 14.38 -1.67
N ASP A 114 -13.81 14.08 -0.41
CA ASP A 114 -12.43 13.69 -0.05
C ASP A 114 -12.11 12.25 -0.49
N TYR A 115 -12.92 11.27 -0.09
CA TYR A 115 -12.73 9.85 -0.43
C TYR A 115 -14.05 9.13 -0.68
N LEU A 116 -14.00 8.12 -1.55
CA LEU A 116 -15.11 7.20 -1.74
C LEU A 116 -15.33 6.37 -0.46
N SER A 117 -16.53 6.49 0.12
CA SER A 117 -16.95 5.65 1.24
C SER A 117 -18.43 5.35 1.18
N VAL A 118 -18.75 4.06 1.08
CA VAL A 118 -20.14 3.57 1.12
C VAL A 118 -20.79 3.90 2.46
N ASN A 119 -20.05 3.77 3.57
CA ASN A 119 -20.58 4.03 4.91
C ASN A 119 -20.99 5.50 5.10
N VAL A 120 -20.22 6.46 4.58
CA VAL A 120 -20.58 7.89 4.64
C VAL A 120 -21.90 8.15 3.91
N TRP A 121 -22.09 7.57 2.72
CA TRP A 121 -23.34 7.68 1.96
C TRP A 121 -24.54 7.05 2.68
N ILE A 122 -24.35 5.92 3.36
CA ILE A 122 -25.41 5.27 4.14
C ILE A 122 -25.84 6.16 5.31
N GLU A 123 -24.88 6.68 6.09
CA GLU A 123 -25.16 7.60 7.21
C GLU A 123 -25.80 8.90 6.71
N TYR A 124 -25.38 9.40 5.53
CA TYR A 124 -25.98 10.56 4.89
C TYR A 124 -27.46 10.32 4.55
N ALA A 125 -27.76 9.16 3.95
CA ALA A 125 -29.14 8.78 3.66
C ALA A 125 -29.97 8.59 4.94
N GLN A 126 -29.42 7.95 5.97
CA GLN A 126 -30.10 7.75 7.26
C GLN A 126 -30.44 9.07 7.94
N TYR A 127 -29.50 10.03 7.95
CA TYR A 127 -29.74 11.36 8.49
C TYR A 127 -30.82 12.11 7.71
N SER A 128 -30.79 12.02 6.37
CA SER A 128 -31.80 12.61 5.49
C SER A 128 -33.20 12.04 5.74
N ILE A 129 -33.34 10.74 6.02
CA ILE A 129 -34.64 10.12 6.34
C ILE A 129 -35.24 10.70 7.64
N GLY A 130 -34.39 10.99 8.63
CA GLY A 130 -34.83 11.51 9.92
C GLY A 130 -35.26 12.99 9.89
N THR A 131 -34.76 13.77 8.94
CA THR A 131 -34.87 15.24 8.94
C THR A 131 -35.56 15.84 7.72
N SER A 132 -35.53 15.16 6.56
CA SER A 132 -35.91 15.72 5.27
C SER A 132 -36.95 14.87 4.53
N ASN A 133 -37.28 15.27 3.29
CA ASN A 133 -38.28 14.60 2.47
C ASN A 133 -37.73 13.34 1.79
N ILE A 134 -38.62 12.41 1.43
CA ILE A 134 -38.22 11.18 0.75
C ILE A 134 -37.51 11.43 -0.60
N GLN A 135 -37.85 12.52 -1.28
CA GLN A 135 -37.24 12.87 -2.57
C GLN A 135 -35.79 13.36 -2.40
N THR A 136 -35.47 14.06 -1.31
CA THR A 136 -34.09 14.46 -1.01
C THR A 136 -33.25 13.25 -0.64
N THR A 137 -33.78 12.33 0.18
CA THR A 137 -33.12 11.05 0.47
C THR A 137 -32.86 10.23 -0.80
N ARG A 138 -33.84 10.15 -1.70
CA ARG A 138 -33.68 9.46 -2.99
C ARG A 138 -32.58 10.08 -3.83
N SER A 139 -32.53 11.42 -3.92
CA SER A 139 -31.47 12.14 -4.63
C SER A 139 -30.07 11.83 -4.06
N ILE A 140 -29.95 11.81 -2.72
CA ILE A 140 -28.69 11.46 -2.04
C ILE A 140 -28.27 10.02 -2.34
N LEU A 141 -29.20 9.07 -2.28
CA LEU A 141 -28.91 7.67 -2.62
C LEU A 141 -28.53 7.48 -4.09
N GLU A 142 -29.19 8.17 -5.02
CA GLU A 142 -28.83 8.10 -6.45
C GLU A 142 -27.45 8.73 -6.74
N ARG A 143 -27.09 9.82 -6.04
CA ARG A 143 -25.71 10.36 -6.05
C ARG A 143 -24.72 9.33 -5.52
N GLY A 144 -25.05 8.68 -4.40
CA GLY A 144 -24.26 7.61 -3.80
C GLY A 144 -24.08 6.41 -4.74
N LEU A 145 -25.13 6.01 -5.45
CA LEU A 145 -25.07 4.92 -6.44
C LEU A 145 -24.23 5.29 -7.67
N THR A 146 -24.28 6.55 -8.11
CA THR A 146 -23.43 7.03 -9.21
C THR A 146 -21.95 6.98 -8.84
N SER A 147 -21.63 7.24 -7.58
CA SER A 147 -20.24 7.26 -7.06
C SER A 147 -19.73 5.86 -6.68
N ALA A 148 -20.49 5.13 -5.85
CA ALA A 148 -20.08 3.89 -5.20
C ALA A 148 -20.94 2.67 -5.57
N GLY A 149 -21.97 2.81 -6.41
CA GLY A 149 -22.89 1.71 -6.73
C GLY A 149 -22.27 0.57 -7.54
N LEU A 150 -21.13 0.82 -8.20
CA LEU A 150 -20.33 -0.18 -8.91
C LEU A 150 -19.25 -0.84 -8.04
N HIS A 151 -19.19 -0.48 -6.75
CA HIS A 151 -18.22 -1.03 -5.82
C HIS A 151 -18.51 -2.51 -5.57
N VAL A 152 -17.63 -3.41 -6.04
CA VAL A 152 -17.89 -4.87 -6.08
C VAL A 152 -18.18 -5.46 -4.70
N SER A 153 -17.42 -5.06 -3.67
CA SER A 153 -17.59 -5.60 -2.31
C SER A 153 -18.61 -4.88 -1.44
N GLU A 154 -18.65 -3.53 -1.42
CA GLU A 154 -19.54 -2.77 -0.52
C GLU A 154 -20.77 -2.15 -1.21
N GLY A 155 -20.77 -2.05 -2.55
CA GLY A 155 -21.80 -1.33 -3.30
C GLY A 155 -23.21 -1.90 -3.13
N SER A 156 -23.34 -3.21 -2.84
CA SER A 156 -24.64 -3.83 -2.54
C SER A 156 -25.34 -3.17 -1.36
N LEU A 157 -24.59 -2.65 -0.38
CA LEU A 157 -25.17 -2.02 0.80
C LEU A 157 -25.99 -0.77 0.44
N LEU A 158 -25.56 0.03 -0.55
CA LEU A 158 -26.29 1.22 -1.04
C LEU A 158 -27.51 0.84 -1.86
N TRP A 159 -27.42 -0.21 -2.66
CA TRP A 159 -28.58 -0.73 -3.37
C TRP A 159 -29.63 -1.25 -2.39
N ASP A 160 -29.19 -1.98 -1.37
CA ASP A 160 -30.05 -2.48 -0.30
C ASP A 160 -30.73 -1.34 0.47
N THR A 161 -30.05 -0.22 0.75
CA THR A 161 -30.68 0.93 1.43
C THR A 161 -31.72 1.61 0.53
N LEU A 162 -31.45 1.74 -0.78
CA LEU A 162 -32.45 2.25 -1.72
C LEU A 162 -33.65 1.31 -1.83
N ARG A 163 -33.44 -0.02 -1.90
CA ARG A 163 -34.53 -0.99 -1.91
C ARG A 163 -35.38 -0.90 -0.64
N GLU A 164 -34.75 -0.83 0.54
CA GLU A 164 -35.46 -0.67 1.81
C GLU A 164 -36.30 0.61 1.86
N LEU A 165 -35.78 1.73 1.36
CA LEU A 165 -36.53 2.98 1.26
C LEU A 165 -37.77 2.83 0.36
N GLU A 166 -37.61 2.25 -0.82
CA GLU A 166 -38.71 2.10 -1.77
C GLU A 166 -39.74 1.04 -1.32
N HIS A 167 -39.31 -0.01 -0.61
CA HIS A 167 -40.20 -0.97 0.05
C HIS A 167 -40.99 -0.33 1.19
N ALA A 168 -40.34 0.49 2.03
CA ALA A 168 -41.02 1.24 3.08
C ALA A 168 -42.07 2.18 2.47
N HIS A 169 -41.74 2.82 1.33
CA HIS A 169 -42.69 3.66 0.61
C HIS A 169 -43.86 2.85 0.02
N LEU A 170 -43.60 1.66 -0.52
CA LEU A 170 -44.66 0.77 -1.03
C LEU A 170 -45.69 0.42 0.06
N SER A 171 -45.24 0.21 1.30
CA SER A 171 -46.12 -0.12 2.44
C SER A 171 -47.07 1.01 2.85
N LEU A 172 -46.84 2.24 2.38
CA LEU A 172 -47.71 3.39 2.66
C LEU A 172 -48.93 3.45 1.74
N TYR A 173 -48.93 2.72 0.62
CA TYR A 173 -50.02 2.74 -0.36
C TYR A 173 -50.97 1.57 -0.19
N GLN A 174 -52.24 1.78 -0.51
CA GLN A 174 -53.23 0.71 -0.57
C GLN A 174 -52.94 -0.21 -1.78
N GLU A 175 -53.09 -1.51 -1.56
CA GLU A 175 -52.88 -2.52 -2.61
C GLU A 175 -53.79 -2.22 -3.83
N ASN A 176 -53.22 -2.38 -5.04
CA ASN A 176 -53.87 -2.14 -6.34
C ASN A 176 -54.19 -0.68 -6.73
N SER A 177 -53.78 0.34 -5.96
CA SER A 177 -53.87 1.74 -6.42
C SER A 177 -52.95 2.02 -7.63
N GLU A 178 -53.21 3.10 -8.38
CA GLU A 178 -52.32 3.49 -9.49
C GLU A 178 -50.91 3.86 -9.00
N GLU A 179 -50.83 4.51 -7.84
CA GLU A 179 -49.59 4.86 -7.15
C GLU A 179 -48.84 3.60 -6.69
N TRP A 180 -49.54 2.60 -6.17
CA TRP A 180 -48.96 1.31 -5.79
C TRP A 180 -48.34 0.57 -7.00
N LYS A 181 -49.06 0.54 -8.13
CA LYS A 181 -48.54 -0.05 -9.39
C LYS A 181 -47.33 0.71 -9.91
N SER A 182 -47.34 2.04 -9.84
CA SER A 182 -46.20 2.89 -10.22
C SER A 182 -44.98 2.63 -9.34
N GLN A 183 -45.20 2.50 -8.03
CA GLN A 183 -44.15 2.21 -7.05
C GLN A 183 -43.54 0.81 -7.23
N ILE A 184 -44.35 -0.19 -7.59
CA ILE A 184 -43.83 -1.52 -7.96
C ILE A 184 -42.94 -1.46 -9.19
N LYS A 185 -43.38 -0.77 -10.26
CA LYS A 185 -42.55 -0.60 -11.46
C LYS A 185 -41.21 0.04 -11.15
N ARG A 186 -41.18 1.01 -10.22
CA ARG A 186 -39.94 1.63 -9.75
C ARG A 186 -39.06 0.64 -8.99
N LEU A 187 -39.61 -0.12 -8.06
CA LEU A 187 -38.86 -1.09 -7.27
C LEU A 187 -38.27 -2.19 -8.16
N VAL A 188 -39.02 -2.65 -9.17
CA VAL A 188 -38.53 -3.55 -10.21
C VAL A 188 -37.35 -2.96 -10.96
N GLU A 189 -37.44 -1.69 -11.35
CA GLU A 189 -36.34 -1.02 -12.04
C GLU A 189 -35.10 -0.91 -11.14
N VAL A 190 -35.26 -0.73 -9.83
CA VAL A 190 -34.14 -0.81 -8.87
C VAL A 190 -33.51 -2.20 -8.84
N PHE A 191 -34.31 -3.27 -8.74
CA PHE A 191 -33.81 -4.65 -8.82
C PHE A 191 -33.10 -4.95 -10.13
N ARG A 192 -33.69 -4.50 -11.26
CA ARG A 192 -33.10 -4.65 -12.59
C ARG A 192 -31.74 -3.97 -12.67
N ARG A 193 -31.63 -2.72 -12.21
CA ARG A 193 -30.37 -1.96 -12.19
C ARG A 193 -29.32 -2.65 -11.33
N GLN A 194 -29.66 -3.03 -10.10
CA GLN A 194 -28.73 -3.69 -9.19
C GLN A 194 -28.26 -5.05 -9.70
N LEU A 195 -29.17 -5.92 -10.16
CA LEU A 195 -28.83 -7.25 -10.65
C LEU A 195 -28.06 -7.21 -11.98
N SER A 196 -28.00 -6.05 -12.63
CA SER A 196 -27.14 -5.81 -13.79
C SER A 196 -25.71 -5.38 -13.42
N VAL A 197 -25.42 -5.16 -12.13
CA VAL A 197 -24.08 -4.79 -11.64
C VAL A 197 -23.40 -6.01 -11.00
N PRO A 198 -22.10 -6.27 -11.30
CA PRO A 198 -21.36 -7.38 -10.72
C PRO A 198 -20.98 -7.12 -9.25
N LEU A 199 -21.89 -7.44 -8.32
CA LEU A 199 -21.70 -7.29 -6.87
C LEU A 199 -21.58 -8.65 -6.18
N LEU A 200 -20.79 -8.76 -5.11
CA LEU A 200 -20.57 -10.05 -4.41
C LEU A 200 -21.87 -10.74 -3.97
N ASN A 201 -22.82 -9.98 -3.41
CA ASN A 201 -24.09 -10.51 -2.86
C ASN A 201 -25.21 -10.72 -3.88
N MET A 202 -24.93 -10.60 -5.19
CA MET A 202 -25.97 -10.59 -6.22
C MET A 202 -26.82 -11.89 -6.28
N LYS A 203 -26.29 -13.03 -5.81
CA LYS A 203 -27.05 -14.29 -5.75
C LYS A 203 -28.19 -14.22 -4.73
N ASN A 204 -27.92 -13.69 -3.55
CA ASN A 204 -28.92 -13.54 -2.50
C ASN A 204 -29.97 -12.52 -2.93
N THR A 205 -29.56 -11.40 -3.54
CA THR A 205 -30.49 -10.42 -4.13
C THR A 205 -31.37 -11.02 -5.22
N TYR A 206 -30.84 -11.94 -6.04
CA TYR A 206 -31.62 -12.63 -7.06
C TYR A 206 -32.68 -13.55 -6.45
N ASN A 207 -32.33 -14.27 -5.37
CA ASN A 207 -33.29 -15.09 -4.63
C ASN A 207 -34.39 -14.23 -3.99
N GLU A 208 -34.02 -13.11 -3.36
CA GLU A 208 -34.99 -12.13 -2.83
C GLU A 208 -35.93 -11.63 -3.94
N TRP A 209 -35.38 -11.34 -5.13
CA TRP A 209 -36.18 -10.94 -6.29
C TRP A 209 -37.13 -12.03 -6.74
N THR A 210 -36.70 -13.29 -6.83
CA THR A 210 -37.57 -14.40 -7.27
C THR A 210 -38.70 -14.65 -6.27
N ASP A 211 -38.41 -14.59 -4.98
CA ASP A 211 -39.41 -14.77 -3.92
C ASP A 211 -40.41 -13.62 -3.94
N TRP A 212 -39.93 -12.38 -4.06
CA TRP A 212 -40.78 -11.20 -4.15
C TRP A 212 -41.62 -11.17 -5.43
N TYR A 213 -41.04 -11.50 -6.59
CA TYR A 213 -41.74 -11.54 -7.88
C TYR A 213 -42.89 -12.55 -7.86
N THR A 214 -42.70 -13.72 -7.24
CA THR A 214 -43.73 -14.75 -7.09
C THR A 214 -44.92 -14.28 -6.24
N SER A 215 -44.71 -13.28 -5.37
CA SER A 215 -45.77 -12.68 -4.55
C SER A 215 -46.58 -11.60 -5.26
N LEU A 216 -46.17 -11.16 -6.46
CA LEU A 216 -46.85 -10.11 -7.21
C LEU A 216 -47.99 -10.65 -8.08
N PRO A 217 -49.03 -9.85 -8.37
CA PRO A 217 -50.07 -10.23 -9.30
C PRO A 217 -49.53 -10.51 -10.72
N ASP A 218 -50.01 -11.60 -11.33
CA ASP A 218 -49.59 -12.05 -12.66
C ASP A 218 -49.75 -10.96 -13.73
N GLY A 219 -48.72 -10.82 -14.58
CA GLY A 219 -48.74 -9.95 -15.76
C GLY A 219 -48.48 -8.46 -15.50
N LEU A 220 -48.18 -8.05 -14.27
CA LEU A 220 -47.88 -6.65 -13.94
C LEU A 220 -46.52 -6.18 -14.51
N VAL A 221 -45.53 -7.08 -14.52
CA VAL A 221 -44.12 -6.80 -14.85
C VAL A 221 -43.44 -8.03 -15.48
N ASP A 222 -42.59 -7.80 -16.49
CA ASP A 222 -41.77 -8.82 -17.15
C ASP A 222 -40.47 -9.10 -16.37
N SER A 223 -40.20 -10.38 -16.04
CA SER A 223 -38.97 -10.82 -15.37
C SER A 223 -37.77 -10.95 -16.31
N GLY A 224 -38.00 -11.07 -17.62
CA GLY A 224 -36.96 -11.36 -18.63
C GLY A 224 -35.76 -10.40 -18.59
N PRO A 225 -35.96 -9.06 -18.57
CA PRO A 225 -34.87 -8.09 -18.51
C PRO A 225 -34.00 -8.22 -17.25
N VAL A 226 -34.59 -8.58 -16.10
CA VAL A 226 -33.89 -8.75 -14.83
C VAL A 226 -33.00 -10.00 -14.87
N GLU A 227 -33.55 -11.12 -15.35
CA GLU A 227 -32.79 -12.37 -15.49
C GLU A 227 -31.62 -12.23 -16.46
N TRP A 228 -31.83 -11.53 -17.57
CA TRP A 228 -30.78 -11.29 -18.55
C TRP A 228 -29.63 -10.47 -17.96
N GLY A 229 -29.97 -9.39 -17.23
CA GLY A 229 -28.99 -8.55 -16.52
C GLY A 229 -28.17 -9.36 -15.52
N TYR A 230 -28.85 -10.17 -14.70
CA TYR A 230 -28.24 -11.07 -13.73
C TYR A 230 -27.26 -12.07 -14.37
N LYS A 231 -27.70 -12.80 -15.40
CA LYS A 231 -26.88 -13.79 -16.11
C LYS A 231 -25.63 -13.18 -16.75
N LYS A 232 -25.69 -11.92 -17.17
CA LYS A 232 -24.54 -11.18 -17.69
C LYS A 232 -23.61 -10.74 -16.56
N ALA A 233 -24.15 -10.11 -15.51
CA ALA A 233 -23.39 -9.56 -14.40
C ALA A 233 -22.65 -10.65 -13.61
N ILE A 234 -23.24 -11.85 -13.44
CA ILE A 234 -22.60 -12.93 -12.68
C ILE A 234 -21.36 -13.49 -13.40
N LYS A 235 -21.41 -13.56 -14.74
CA LYS A 235 -20.25 -13.94 -15.55
C LYS A 235 -19.13 -12.91 -15.44
N THR A 236 -19.48 -11.62 -15.45
CA THR A 236 -18.50 -10.55 -15.23
C THR A 236 -17.93 -10.63 -13.81
N LEU A 237 -18.74 -10.88 -12.79
CA LEU A 237 -18.29 -11.02 -11.41
C LEU A 237 -17.28 -12.18 -11.24
N GLU A 238 -17.48 -13.30 -11.94
CA GLU A 238 -16.53 -14.42 -11.93
C GLU A 238 -15.13 -14.01 -12.43
N THR A 239 -15.03 -13.04 -13.34
CA THR A 239 -13.73 -12.48 -13.78
C THR A 239 -13.08 -11.60 -12.73
N TYR A 240 -13.88 -10.94 -11.88
CA TYR A 240 -13.40 -9.99 -10.86
C TYR A 240 -13.00 -10.68 -9.55
N LYS A 241 -13.66 -11.79 -9.19
CA LYS A 241 -13.41 -12.53 -7.94
C LYS A 241 -11.93 -12.80 -7.63
N PRO A 242 -11.09 -13.29 -8.57
CA PRO A 242 -9.68 -13.56 -8.28
C PRO A 242 -8.91 -12.31 -7.83
N PHE A 243 -9.27 -11.13 -8.32
CA PHE A 243 -8.65 -9.87 -7.91
C PHE A 243 -9.17 -9.43 -6.54
N GLU A 244 -10.48 -9.52 -6.30
CA GLU A 244 -11.09 -9.19 -5.00
C GLU A 244 -10.56 -10.09 -3.87
N ASP A 245 -10.38 -11.40 -4.11
CA ASP A 245 -9.76 -12.33 -3.16
C ASP A 245 -8.31 -11.92 -2.84
N ARG A 246 -7.53 -11.55 -3.87
CA ARG A 246 -6.14 -11.09 -3.69
C ARG A 246 -6.10 -9.83 -2.85
N LEU A 247 -6.98 -8.85 -3.11
CA LEU A 247 -7.03 -7.57 -2.39
C LEU A 247 -7.23 -7.74 -0.88
N ILE A 248 -8.01 -8.73 -0.43
CA ILE A 248 -8.23 -8.95 1.01
C ILE A 248 -6.98 -9.55 1.68
N SER A 249 -6.26 -10.41 0.96
CA SER A 249 -5.06 -11.10 1.48
C SER A 249 -3.76 -10.31 1.31
N ALA A 250 -3.78 -9.20 0.56
CA ALA A 250 -2.60 -8.47 0.14
C ALA A 250 -2.03 -7.56 1.24
N ASP A 251 -0.70 -7.51 1.29
CA ASP A 251 0.03 -6.50 2.07
C ASP A 251 0.02 -5.14 1.36
N SER A 252 0.25 -4.06 2.10
CA SER A 252 0.19 -2.68 1.58
C SER A 252 1.08 -2.41 0.36
N ALA A 253 2.22 -3.12 0.25
CA ALA A 253 3.15 -2.98 -0.86
C ALA A 253 2.66 -3.61 -2.17
N GLU A 254 1.82 -4.66 -2.09
CA GLU A 254 1.32 -5.39 -3.26
C GLU A 254 0.02 -4.80 -3.81
N LEU A 255 -0.71 -4.02 -3.00
CA LEU A 255 -2.00 -3.45 -3.35
C LEU A 255 -1.98 -2.66 -4.66
N TYR A 256 -0.95 -1.84 -4.88
CA TYR A 256 -0.85 -1.01 -6.08
C TYR A 256 -0.75 -1.86 -7.35
N ASP A 257 0.08 -2.90 -7.33
CA ASP A 257 0.25 -3.79 -8.48
C ASP A 257 -1.03 -4.60 -8.76
N ILE A 258 -1.72 -5.05 -7.71
CA ILE A 258 -3.00 -5.76 -7.84
C ILE A 258 -4.07 -4.85 -8.47
N TYR A 259 -4.21 -3.62 -7.99
CA TYR A 259 -5.14 -2.66 -8.59
C TYR A 259 -4.78 -2.33 -10.04
N LYS A 260 -3.49 -2.22 -10.35
CA LYS A 260 -3.02 -1.94 -11.71
C LYS A 260 -3.32 -3.09 -12.68
N GLU A 261 -3.18 -4.34 -12.23
CA GLU A 261 -3.60 -5.53 -12.99
C GLU A 261 -5.12 -5.56 -13.17
N TYR A 262 -5.86 -5.32 -12.09
CA TYR A 262 -7.32 -5.33 -12.09
C TYR A 262 -7.91 -4.27 -13.05
N ILE A 263 -7.41 -3.04 -13.00
CA ILE A 263 -7.87 -1.95 -13.87
C ILE A 263 -7.62 -2.25 -15.35
N LYS A 264 -6.53 -2.96 -15.70
CA LYS A 264 -6.24 -3.34 -17.08
C LYS A 264 -7.22 -4.38 -17.64
N GLU A 265 -7.76 -5.25 -16.79
CA GLU A 265 -8.70 -6.29 -17.19
C GLU A 265 -10.12 -5.74 -17.40
N VAL A 266 -10.49 -4.67 -16.67
CA VAL A 266 -11.81 -4.05 -16.76
C VAL A 266 -11.95 -3.18 -18.00
N LYS A 267 -13.01 -3.42 -18.78
CA LYS A 267 -13.31 -2.66 -20.02
C LYS A 267 -14.23 -1.45 -19.81
N ASP A 268 -15.08 -1.50 -18.80
CA ASP A 268 -16.09 -0.46 -18.57
C ASP A 268 -15.49 0.78 -17.89
N THR A 269 -15.69 1.95 -18.49
CA THR A 269 -15.08 3.20 -18.03
C THR A 269 -15.52 3.58 -16.62
N SER A 270 -16.80 3.42 -16.30
CA SER A 270 -17.36 3.76 -14.99
C SER A 270 -16.83 2.84 -13.89
N THR A 271 -16.71 1.54 -14.20
CA THR A 271 -16.11 0.57 -13.29
C THR A 271 -14.63 0.88 -13.05
N VAL A 272 -13.87 1.28 -14.08
CA VAL A 272 -12.46 1.71 -13.91
C VAL A 272 -12.34 2.93 -13.01
N LEU A 273 -13.19 3.95 -13.18
CA LEU A 273 -13.20 5.12 -12.30
C LEU A 273 -13.49 4.72 -10.84
N CYS A 274 -14.48 3.85 -10.64
CA CYS A 274 -14.79 3.32 -9.30
C CYS A 274 -13.59 2.56 -8.70
N LEU A 275 -12.86 1.78 -9.50
CA LEU A 275 -11.66 1.08 -9.03
C LEU A 275 -10.52 2.03 -8.64
N TYR A 276 -10.30 3.11 -9.39
CA TYR A 276 -9.33 4.14 -8.98
C TYR A 276 -9.73 4.78 -7.65
N GLU A 277 -11.00 5.16 -7.49
CA GLU A 277 -11.50 5.75 -6.24
C GLU A 277 -11.40 4.78 -5.04
N ARG A 278 -11.62 3.48 -5.28
CA ARG A 278 -11.38 2.42 -4.27
C ARG A 278 -9.91 2.30 -3.91
N ALA A 279 -9.02 2.38 -4.89
CA ALA A 279 -7.58 2.27 -4.68
C ALA A 279 -7.00 3.49 -3.93
N VAL A 280 -7.60 4.67 -4.11
CA VAL A 280 -7.15 5.91 -3.46
C VAL A 280 -7.21 5.81 -1.94
N LEU A 281 -8.25 5.21 -1.35
CA LEU A 281 -8.37 5.16 0.12
C LEU A 281 -7.19 4.47 0.84
N PRO A 282 -6.76 3.25 0.45
CA PRO A 282 -5.59 2.60 1.05
C PRO A 282 -4.24 3.10 0.51
N LEU A 283 -4.19 3.71 -0.68
CA LEU A 283 -2.95 4.10 -1.37
C LEU A 283 -2.83 5.62 -1.59
N CYS A 284 -3.51 6.43 -0.79
CA CYS A 284 -3.60 7.89 -0.98
C CYS A 284 -2.23 8.59 -0.98
N LEU A 285 -1.23 8.01 -0.30
CA LEU A 285 0.14 8.53 -0.24
C LEU A 285 1.06 8.00 -1.34
N THR A 286 0.52 7.28 -2.35
CA THR A 286 1.29 6.74 -3.49
C THR A 286 1.13 7.65 -4.71
N PRO A 287 2.14 8.46 -5.09
CA PRO A 287 1.98 9.43 -6.18
C PRO A 287 1.70 8.79 -7.54
N LEU A 288 2.30 7.62 -7.81
CA LEU A 288 2.14 6.92 -9.08
C LEU A 288 0.68 6.54 -9.37
N LEU A 289 -0.11 6.23 -8.34
CA LEU A 289 -1.54 5.93 -8.49
C LEU A 289 -2.31 7.17 -8.96
N TRP A 290 -2.04 8.32 -8.36
CA TRP A 290 -2.66 9.58 -8.74
C TRP A 290 -2.26 10.02 -10.16
N GLU A 291 -1.01 9.81 -10.55
CA GLU A 291 -0.56 10.06 -11.93
C GLU A 291 -1.32 9.21 -12.95
N ASP A 292 -1.41 7.90 -12.70
CA ASP A 292 -2.16 6.97 -13.56
C ASP A 292 -3.65 7.37 -13.60
N TYR A 293 -4.23 7.78 -12.47
CA TYR A 293 -5.62 8.19 -12.39
C TYR A 293 -5.90 9.50 -13.16
N ILE A 294 -5.09 10.54 -12.93
CA ILE A 294 -5.19 11.83 -13.64
C ILE A 294 -5.01 11.62 -15.14
N LYS A 295 -4.07 10.77 -15.55
CA LYS A 295 -3.84 10.44 -16.96
C LYS A 295 -5.06 9.78 -17.58
N TYR A 296 -5.72 8.87 -16.86
CA TYR A 296 -6.93 8.20 -17.34
C TYR A 296 -8.11 9.17 -17.49
N CYS A 297 -8.34 10.03 -16.50
CA CYS A 297 -9.47 10.96 -16.50
C CYS A 297 -9.20 12.31 -17.17
N PHE A 298 -8.02 12.52 -17.77
CA PHE A 298 -7.53 13.83 -18.23
C PHE A 298 -8.51 14.60 -19.13
N LYS A 299 -9.27 13.90 -19.98
CA LYS A 299 -10.27 14.50 -20.89
C LYS A 299 -11.59 14.89 -20.20
N LEU A 300 -11.86 14.37 -19.01
CA LEU A 300 -13.08 14.58 -18.25
C LEU A 300 -12.91 15.79 -17.33
N LYS A 301 -13.32 16.99 -17.80
CA LYS A 301 -13.06 18.28 -17.13
C LYS A 301 -13.35 18.27 -15.63
N GLU A 302 -14.59 17.98 -15.23
CA GLU A 302 -14.98 18.05 -13.81
C GLU A 302 -14.24 17.01 -12.96
N VAL A 303 -14.03 15.80 -13.50
CA VAL A 303 -13.38 14.70 -12.79
C VAL A 303 -11.89 14.99 -12.58
N VAL A 304 -11.16 15.39 -13.63
CA VAL A 304 -9.72 15.64 -13.54
C VAL A 304 -9.40 16.80 -12.61
N LEU A 305 -10.25 17.84 -12.58
CA LEU A 305 -10.06 18.98 -11.69
C LEU A 305 -10.23 18.59 -10.22
N LYS A 306 -11.28 17.82 -9.90
CA LYS A 306 -11.50 17.28 -8.55
C LYS A 306 -10.39 16.34 -8.12
N VAL A 307 -10.04 15.36 -8.96
CA VAL A 307 -8.98 14.38 -8.70
C VAL A 307 -7.62 15.08 -8.55
N GLY A 308 -7.32 16.04 -9.41
CA GLY A 308 -6.09 16.84 -9.34
C GLY A 308 -5.98 17.61 -8.02
N THR A 309 -7.07 18.17 -7.50
CA THR A 309 -7.07 18.87 -6.19
C THR A 309 -6.81 17.89 -5.06
N ARG A 310 -7.45 16.72 -5.09
CA ARG A 310 -7.26 15.67 -4.07
C ARG A 310 -5.84 15.10 -4.11
N ALA A 311 -5.27 14.93 -5.29
CA ALA A 311 -3.91 14.41 -5.49
C ALA A 311 -2.86 15.31 -4.83
N ILE A 312 -2.91 16.63 -5.09
CA ILE A 312 -1.94 17.58 -4.51
C ILE A 312 -2.10 17.74 -2.99
N ARG A 313 -3.33 17.59 -2.46
CA ARG A 313 -3.58 17.64 -1.01
C ARG A 313 -3.09 16.39 -0.28
N ASN A 314 -3.08 15.23 -0.96
CA ASN A 314 -2.58 13.98 -0.41
C ASN A 314 -1.06 13.85 -0.49
N CYS A 315 -0.49 14.23 -1.63
CA CYS A 315 0.92 14.04 -1.95
C CYS A 315 1.55 15.40 -2.30
N THR A 316 1.59 16.32 -1.32
CA THR A 316 2.06 17.71 -1.50
C THR A 316 3.51 17.81 -1.97
N TRP A 317 4.35 16.83 -1.64
CA TRP A 317 5.76 16.76 -2.02
C TRP A 317 6.01 16.29 -3.46
N SER A 318 4.99 15.79 -4.17
CA SER A 318 5.16 15.16 -5.47
C SER A 318 5.13 16.17 -6.62
N GLU A 319 6.30 16.51 -7.15
CA GLU A 319 6.44 17.36 -8.35
C GLU A 319 5.57 16.91 -9.55
N PRO A 320 5.57 15.63 -9.95
CA PRO A 320 4.77 15.20 -11.10
C PRO A 320 3.27 15.49 -10.98
N LEU A 321 2.71 15.45 -9.77
CA LEU A 321 1.28 15.70 -9.53
C LEU A 321 0.93 17.18 -9.70
N TRP A 322 1.79 18.07 -9.23
CA TRP A 322 1.63 19.50 -9.45
C TRP A 322 1.74 19.85 -10.94
N ILE A 323 2.68 19.25 -11.67
CA ILE A 323 2.79 19.40 -13.13
C ILE A 323 1.53 18.88 -13.82
N ALA A 324 1.04 17.70 -13.43
CA ALA A 324 -0.15 17.10 -14.01
C ALA A 324 -1.39 17.98 -13.78
N ARG A 325 -1.52 18.59 -12.60
CA ARG A 325 -2.58 19.54 -12.28
C ARG A 325 -2.47 20.81 -13.12
N LEU A 326 -1.29 21.45 -13.21
CA LEU A 326 -1.09 22.63 -14.06
C LEU A 326 -1.47 22.35 -15.52
N ARG A 327 -1.04 21.20 -16.06
CA ARG A 327 -1.40 20.78 -17.42
C ARG A 327 -2.89 20.52 -17.59
N ALA A 328 -3.56 19.97 -16.58
CA ALA A 328 -5.01 19.79 -16.61
C ALA A 328 -5.75 21.14 -16.61
N LEU A 329 -5.30 22.11 -15.81
CA LEU A 329 -5.86 23.47 -15.78
C LEU A 329 -5.68 24.17 -17.14
N GLU A 330 -4.49 24.08 -17.72
CA GLU A 330 -4.18 24.63 -19.05
C GLU A 330 -5.04 23.97 -20.15
N PHE A 331 -5.12 22.64 -20.17
CA PHE A 331 -5.86 21.90 -21.20
C PHE A 331 -7.35 22.25 -21.22
N HIS A 332 -7.95 22.45 -20.04
CA HIS A 332 -9.36 22.82 -19.88
C HIS A 332 -9.61 24.33 -19.92
N LYS A 333 -8.58 25.13 -20.20
CA LYS A 333 -8.63 26.60 -20.37
C LYS A 333 -9.27 27.32 -19.17
N LEU A 334 -8.80 27.01 -17.96
CA LEU A 334 -9.18 27.79 -16.78
C LEU A 334 -8.48 29.16 -16.77
N ASP A 335 -8.94 30.04 -15.89
CA ASP A 335 -8.44 31.41 -15.80
C ASP A 335 -6.96 31.43 -15.37
N GLU A 336 -6.22 32.46 -15.80
CA GLU A 336 -4.81 32.66 -15.42
C GLU A 336 -4.65 32.69 -13.88
N LYS A 337 -5.66 33.20 -13.16
CA LYS A 337 -5.67 33.27 -11.69
C LYS A 337 -5.57 31.90 -11.04
N ASP A 338 -6.36 30.93 -11.50
CA ASP A 338 -6.38 29.58 -10.94
C ASP A 338 -5.04 28.86 -11.18
N ILE A 339 -4.42 29.13 -12.33
CA ILE A 339 -3.12 28.57 -12.71
C ILE A 339 -1.99 29.19 -11.88
N MET A 340 -2.03 30.51 -11.68
CA MET A 340 -1.10 31.22 -10.81
C MET A 340 -1.20 30.74 -9.36
N GLU A 341 -2.41 30.60 -8.81
CA GLU A 341 -2.61 30.09 -7.46
C GLU A 341 -2.06 28.67 -7.31
N CYS A 342 -2.35 27.79 -8.28
CA CYS A 342 -1.81 26.44 -8.29
C CYS A 342 -0.27 26.43 -8.34
N PHE A 343 0.33 27.35 -9.09
CA PHE A 343 1.78 27.48 -9.18
C PHE A 343 2.41 27.96 -7.87
N GLU A 344 1.87 29.03 -7.27
CA GLU A 344 2.33 29.58 -6.00
C GLU A 344 2.22 28.56 -4.86
N GLN A 345 1.10 27.83 -4.79
CA GLN A 345 0.93 26.73 -3.83
C GLN A 345 1.93 25.60 -4.07
N GLY A 346 2.22 25.26 -5.32
CA GLY A 346 3.21 24.22 -5.66
C GLY A 346 4.62 24.61 -5.23
N VAL A 347 5.03 25.87 -5.46
CA VAL A 347 6.35 26.38 -5.05
C VAL A 347 6.53 26.33 -3.52
N ILE A 348 5.48 26.65 -2.75
CA ILE A 348 5.54 26.62 -1.28
C ILE A 348 5.60 25.18 -0.74
N ASN A 349 4.83 24.26 -1.33
CA ASN A 349 4.67 22.91 -0.80
C ASN A 349 5.78 21.94 -1.22
N ILE A 350 6.41 22.14 -2.38
CA ILE A 350 7.51 21.29 -2.84
C ILE A 350 8.83 21.78 -2.21
N SER A 351 9.11 21.28 -1.01
CA SER A 351 10.30 21.59 -0.20
C SER A 351 11.65 21.20 -0.86
N PRO A 352 12.80 21.82 -0.51
CA PRO A 352 13.04 23.17 0.02
C PRO A 352 13.49 24.17 -1.07
N GLN A 353 13.70 23.70 -2.30
CA GLN A 353 13.93 24.52 -3.49
C GLN A 353 12.94 24.07 -4.56
N PRO A 354 12.40 25.00 -5.37
CA PRO A 354 11.37 24.64 -6.32
C PRO A 354 11.98 23.78 -7.43
N PRO A 355 11.35 22.65 -7.78
CA PRO A 355 11.99 21.70 -8.65
C PRO A 355 11.97 22.18 -10.11
N LEU A 356 13.02 21.79 -10.84
CA LEU A 356 13.31 22.28 -12.19
C LEU A 356 12.16 22.07 -13.17
N GLU A 357 11.58 20.86 -13.21
CA GLU A 357 10.58 20.51 -14.22
C GLU A 357 9.24 21.20 -13.93
N PHE A 358 8.91 21.47 -12.66
CA PHE A 358 7.74 22.27 -12.29
C PHE A 358 7.83 23.71 -12.80
N TRP A 359 8.92 24.42 -12.51
CA TRP A 359 9.16 25.78 -13.04
C TRP A 359 9.16 25.79 -14.57
N PHE A 360 9.80 24.79 -15.18
CA PHE A 360 9.85 24.67 -16.63
C PHE A 360 8.45 24.51 -17.23
N SER A 361 7.60 23.67 -16.62
CA SER A 361 6.21 23.48 -17.05
C SER A 361 5.35 24.75 -16.96
N PHE A 362 5.59 25.60 -15.96
CA PHE A 362 4.90 26.88 -15.82
C PHE A 362 5.37 27.91 -16.84
N LEU A 363 6.68 27.99 -17.10
CA LEU A 363 7.23 28.86 -18.13
C LEU A 363 6.75 28.45 -19.54
N GLU A 364 6.62 27.16 -19.80
CA GLU A 364 6.01 26.60 -20.99
C GLU A 364 4.55 27.05 -21.17
N TYR A 365 3.75 26.95 -20.11
CA TYR A 365 2.37 27.46 -20.10
C TYR A 365 2.34 28.96 -20.44
N TYR A 366 3.16 29.76 -19.76
CA TYR A 366 3.16 31.22 -19.96
C TYR A 366 3.61 31.58 -21.38
N HIS A 367 4.58 30.85 -21.95
CA HIS A 367 5.01 31.04 -23.32
C HIS A 367 3.92 30.70 -24.35
N ARG A 368 3.09 29.68 -24.10
CA ARG A 368 2.02 29.26 -25.01
C ARG A 368 0.81 30.21 -25.00
N ASN A 369 0.48 30.76 -23.82
CA ASN A 369 -0.80 31.42 -23.61
C ASN A 369 -0.70 32.94 -23.37
N SER A 370 0.49 33.47 -23.09
CA SER A 370 0.69 34.91 -22.86
C SER A 370 1.48 35.57 -23.99
N ASP A 371 0.98 36.71 -24.47
CA ASP A 371 1.69 37.57 -25.41
C ASP A 371 2.66 38.55 -24.72
N ASP A 372 2.65 38.63 -23.37
CA ASP A 372 3.53 39.54 -22.62
C ASP A 372 4.94 38.97 -22.48
N GLN A 373 5.77 39.29 -23.47
CA GLN A 373 7.17 38.87 -23.54
C GLN A 373 8.03 39.43 -22.41
N LYS A 374 7.74 40.66 -21.94
CA LYS A 374 8.51 41.30 -20.86
C LYS A 374 8.27 40.63 -19.52
N LYS A 375 7.02 40.26 -19.24
CA LYS A 375 6.69 39.48 -18.03
C LYS A 375 7.30 38.08 -18.11
N LEU A 376 7.32 37.44 -19.28
CA LEU A 376 8.00 36.16 -19.46
C LEU A 376 9.51 36.24 -19.16
N ASP A 377 10.21 37.26 -19.65
CA ASP A 377 11.65 37.41 -19.39
C ASP A 377 11.96 37.67 -17.90
N LYS A 378 11.07 38.36 -17.20
CA LYS A 378 11.12 38.49 -15.73
C LYS A 378 10.94 37.13 -15.04
N LEU A 379 9.97 36.33 -15.48
CA LEU A 379 9.73 34.99 -14.94
C LEU A 379 10.94 34.06 -15.16
N PHE A 380 11.59 34.10 -16.33
CA PHE A 380 12.83 33.36 -16.57
C PHE A 380 13.94 33.77 -15.60
N SER A 381 14.09 35.07 -15.35
CA SER A 381 15.08 35.58 -14.40
C SER A 381 14.79 35.13 -12.96
N GLN A 382 13.51 35.14 -12.57
CA GLN A 382 13.06 34.62 -11.27
C GLN A 382 13.29 33.12 -11.13
N ALA A 383 12.99 32.32 -12.16
CA ALA A 383 13.21 30.89 -12.16
C ALA A 383 14.69 30.55 -11.97
N VAL A 384 15.59 31.21 -12.70
CA VAL A 384 17.05 31.00 -12.57
C VAL A 384 17.54 31.37 -11.16
N GLN A 385 17.00 32.45 -10.58
CA GLN A 385 17.36 32.88 -9.21
C GLN A 385 16.88 31.89 -8.14
N GLN A 386 15.67 31.34 -8.29
CA GLN A 386 15.07 30.44 -7.28
C GLN A 386 15.55 28.99 -7.38
N ILE A 387 15.79 28.48 -8.60
CA ILE A 387 16.27 27.11 -8.81
C ILE A 387 17.75 27.00 -8.45
N GLY A 388 18.53 28.04 -8.77
CA GLY A 388 19.98 28.04 -8.60
C GLY A 388 20.71 27.05 -9.51
N HIS A 389 22.04 27.07 -9.46
CA HIS A 389 22.88 26.18 -10.28
C HIS A 389 22.83 24.72 -9.84
N GLU A 390 22.59 24.46 -8.54
CA GLU A 390 22.63 23.11 -7.98
C GLU A 390 21.51 22.21 -8.53
N ASN A 391 20.34 22.77 -8.80
CA ASN A 391 19.18 22.03 -9.31
C ASN A 391 19.04 22.06 -10.84
N ASP A 392 19.82 22.88 -11.55
CA ASP A 392 19.92 22.85 -13.03
C ASP A 392 21.38 22.84 -13.50
N PRO A 393 22.12 21.71 -13.34
CA PRO A 393 23.51 21.61 -13.78
C PRO A 393 23.68 21.82 -15.29
N THR A 394 22.63 21.52 -16.04
CA THR A 394 22.62 21.64 -17.51
C THR A 394 22.19 23.01 -18.01
N TYR A 395 21.74 23.91 -17.13
CA TYR A 395 21.18 25.22 -17.50
C TYR A 395 20.02 25.12 -18.51
N LYS A 396 19.15 24.10 -18.39
CA LYS A 396 18.00 23.90 -19.29
C LYS A 396 17.15 25.17 -19.43
N VAL A 397 16.85 25.84 -18.32
CA VAL A 397 16.00 27.05 -18.30
C VAL A 397 16.67 28.17 -19.07
N SER A 398 17.94 28.45 -18.78
CA SER A 398 18.70 29.53 -19.44
C SER A 398 18.96 29.24 -20.93
N ARG A 399 19.22 27.97 -21.30
CA ARG A 399 19.36 27.57 -22.72
C ARG A 399 18.07 27.82 -23.49
N TRP A 400 16.93 27.48 -22.90
CA TRP A 400 15.64 27.72 -23.53
C TRP A 400 15.33 29.22 -23.63
N HIS A 401 15.59 29.99 -22.59
CA HIS A 401 15.46 31.45 -22.60
C HIS A 401 16.28 32.09 -23.72
N ALA A 402 17.55 31.70 -23.87
CA ALA A 402 18.42 32.22 -24.93
C ALA A 402 17.90 31.88 -26.34
N ARG A 403 17.34 30.67 -26.54
CA ARG A 403 16.72 30.27 -27.82
C ARG A 403 15.49 31.12 -28.15
N LEU A 404 14.66 31.43 -27.14
CA LEU A 404 13.49 32.29 -27.32
C LEU A 404 13.89 33.73 -27.67
N LEU A 405 14.87 34.30 -26.96
CA LEU A 405 15.39 35.65 -27.24
C LEU A 405 15.97 35.76 -28.65
N ALA A 406 16.78 34.79 -29.07
CA ALA A 406 17.35 34.74 -30.41
C ALA A 406 16.28 34.65 -31.50
N LYS A 407 15.25 33.81 -31.30
CA LYS A 407 14.12 33.70 -32.24
C LYS A 407 13.31 35.00 -32.37
N ARG A 408 13.28 35.83 -31.32
CA ARG A 408 12.65 37.16 -31.32
C ARG A 408 13.53 38.25 -31.96
N GLY A 409 14.80 37.96 -32.25
CA GLY A 409 15.77 38.91 -32.78
C GLY A 409 16.57 39.68 -31.73
N ASP A 410 16.36 39.44 -30.43
CA ASP A 410 17.19 40.04 -29.36
C ASP A 410 18.43 39.17 -29.10
N MET A 411 19.37 39.25 -30.05
CA MET A 411 20.59 38.47 -29.96
C MET A 411 21.57 39.00 -28.90
N GLU A 412 21.48 40.28 -28.53
CA GLU A 412 22.34 40.85 -27.47
C GLU A 412 22.02 40.25 -26.11
N SER A 413 20.74 40.16 -25.75
CA SER A 413 20.31 39.51 -24.52
C SER A 413 20.60 38.01 -24.55
N ALA A 414 20.39 37.34 -25.69
CA ALA A 414 20.72 35.92 -25.85
C ALA A 414 22.21 35.63 -25.61
N ARG A 415 23.11 36.49 -26.12
CA ARG A 415 24.56 36.39 -25.88
C ARG A 415 24.93 36.62 -24.41
N LYS A 416 24.25 37.55 -23.72
CA LYS A 416 24.45 37.75 -22.27
C LYS A 416 24.10 36.48 -21.49
N VAL A 417 22.96 35.86 -21.78
CA VAL A 417 22.55 34.58 -21.15
C VAL A 417 23.58 33.48 -21.41
N TRP A 418 24.02 33.29 -22.67
CA TRP A 418 25.05 32.29 -23.00
C TRP A 418 26.41 32.58 -22.39
N SER A 419 26.79 33.86 -22.26
CA SER A 419 28.04 34.22 -21.60
C SER A 419 28.03 33.80 -20.12
N ASN A 420 26.88 33.92 -19.44
CA ASN A 420 26.73 33.43 -18.07
C ASN A 420 26.85 31.91 -17.99
N ILE A 421 26.25 31.16 -18.93
CA ILE A 421 26.32 29.69 -18.99
C ILE A 421 27.77 29.22 -19.21
N ILE A 422 28.49 29.84 -20.16
CA ILE A 422 29.85 29.40 -20.56
C ILE A 422 30.92 29.80 -19.55
N ASN A 423 30.72 30.89 -18.82
CA ASN A 423 31.67 31.33 -17.81
C ASN A 423 31.67 30.44 -16.56
N ASP A 424 30.65 29.58 -16.40
CA ASP A 424 30.60 28.62 -15.30
C ASP A 424 31.64 27.49 -15.46
N GLN A 425 32.18 27.03 -14.33
CA GLN A 425 33.36 26.16 -14.28
C GLN A 425 33.11 24.78 -14.92
N GLN A 426 31.88 24.27 -14.88
CA GLN A 426 31.52 22.98 -15.48
C GLN A 426 31.34 23.08 -17.00
N ASN A 427 30.68 24.13 -17.50
CA ASN A 427 30.36 24.26 -18.92
C ASN A 427 31.48 24.86 -19.76
N LYS A 428 32.42 25.59 -19.14
CA LYS A 428 33.57 26.18 -19.84
C LYS A 428 34.39 25.14 -20.62
N GLY A 429 34.51 23.92 -20.10
CA GLY A 429 35.22 22.82 -20.73
C GLY A 429 34.38 21.95 -21.67
N SER A 430 33.06 22.10 -21.64
CA SER A 430 32.09 21.21 -22.30
C SER A 430 31.90 21.57 -23.77
N VAL A 431 32.26 20.65 -24.66
CA VAL A 431 32.09 20.81 -26.12
C VAL A 431 30.62 21.00 -26.50
N ASN A 432 29.70 20.29 -25.85
CA ASN A 432 28.27 20.36 -26.17
C ASN A 432 27.67 21.75 -25.93
N ALA A 433 28.06 22.42 -24.83
CA ALA A 433 27.59 23.77 -24.52
C ALA A 433 28.07 24.79 -25.57
N TRP A 434 29.34 24.70 -25.99
CA TRP A 434 29.91 25.56 -27.02
C TRP A 434 29.29 25.33 -28.40
N LEU A 435 29.03 24.08 -28.77
CA LEU A 435 28.36 23.75 -30.03
C LEU A 435 26.91 24.25 -30.06
N GLU A 436 26.16 24.11 -28.97
CA GLU A 436 24.80 24.67 -28.89
C GLU A 436 24.80 26.20 -29.02
N TYR A 437 25.76 26.88 -28.40
CA TYR A 437 25.89 28.33 -28.53
C TYR A 437 26.25 28.74 -29.97
N ALA A 438 27.23 28.05 -30.58
CA ALA A 438 27.63 28.30 -31.97
C ALA A 438 26.48 28.02 -32.96
N ASN A 439 25.69 26.97 -32.72
CA ASN A 439 24.52 26.64 -33.54
C ASN A 439 23.42 27.69 -33.42
N LEU A 440 23.19 28.24 -32.22
CA LEU A 440 22.23 29.32 -32.04
C LEU A 440 22.65 30.58 -32.83
N GLU A 441 23.93 30.96 -32.72
CA GLU A 441 24.47 32.11 -33.44
C GLU A 441 24.55 31.85 -34.96
N LYS A 442 24.76 30.60 -35.42
CA LYS A 442 24.69 30.24 -36.84
C LYS A 442 23.28 30.41 -37.43
N GLN A 443 22.24 30.18 -36.62
CA GLN A 443 20.85 30.28 -37.06
C GLN A 443 20.31 31.72 -37.08
N PHE A 444 20.64 32.53 -36.06
CA PHE A 444 20.01 33.84 -35.85
C PHE A 444 20.99 35.00 -35.75
N GLY A 445 22.29 34.72 -35.67
CA GLY A 445 23.34 35.69 -35.39
C GLY A 445 24.24 35.99 -36.59
N GLU A 446 25.42 36.52 -36.30
CA GLU A 446 26.39 36.92 -37.31
C GLU A 446 27.54 35.93 -37.45
N VAL A 447 27.95 35.64 -38.68
CA VAL A 447 29.07 34.72 -38.99
C VAL A 447 30.36 35.10 -38.25
N ASN A 448 30.64 36.40 -38.10
CA ASN A 448 31.83 36.87 -37.38
C ASN A 448 31.80 36.53 -35.88
N GLN A 449 30.61 36.54 -35.26
CA GLN A 449 30.46 36.12 -33.89
C GLN A 449 30.60 34.60 -33.77
N VAL A 450 30.05 33.82 -34.70
CA VAL A 450 30.25 32.37 -34.74
C VAL A 450 31.75 32.02 -34.81
N ARG A 451 32.52 32.72 -35.66
CA ARG A 451 34.00 32.56 -35.72
C ARG A 451 34.66 32.85 -34.38
N ASN A 452 34.23 33.90 -33.67
CA ASN A 452 34.78 34.24 -32.36
C ASN A 452 34.41 33.21 -31.29
N ILE A 453 33.21 32.64 -31.36
CA ILE A 453 32.77 31.56 -30.48
C ILE A 453 33.64 30.32 -30.69
N PHE A 454 33.83 29.87 -31.94
CA PHE A 454 34.70 28.71 -32.23
C PHE A 454 36.15 28.92 -31.81
N LYS A 455 36.70 30.14 -32.03
CA LYS A 455 38.04 30.50 -31.53
C LYS A 455 38.12 30.34 -30.01
N ARG A 456 37.15 30.88 -29.26
CA ARG A 456 37.11 30.78 -27.79
C ARG A 456 36.93 29.33 -27.33
N ALA A 457 36.03 28.59 -27.98
CA ALA A 457 35.73 27.20 -27.68
C ALA A 457 36.96 26.30 -27.85
N LEU A 458 37.74 26.52 -28.91
CA LEU A 458 38.95 25.73 -29.21
C LEU A 458 40.01 25.83 -28.11
N PHE A 459 40.13 26.99 -27.45
CA PHE A 459 41.06 27.17 -26.31
C PHE A 459 40.47 26.75 -24.97
N ALA A 460 39.14 26.78 -24.82
CA ALA A 460 38.47 26.48 -23.56
C ALA A 460 38.17 24.98 -23.35
N CYS A 461 37.89 24.24 -24.43
CA CYS A 461 37.44 22.86 -24.37
C CYS A 461 38.57 21.87 -24.09
N LYS A 462 38.37 21.00 -23.09
CA LYS A 462 39.34 19.97 -22.69
C LYS A 462 38.99 18.57 -23.17
N ASP A 463 37.71 18.34 -23.50
CA ASP A 463 37.20 16.99 -23.76
C ASP A 463 37.50 16.54 -25.20
N TRP A 464 36.95 17.26 -26.19
CA TRP A 464 37.04 16.90 -27.62
C TRP A 464 37.30 18.13 -28.51
N PRO A 465 38.49 18.75 -28.45
CA PRO A 465 38.83 19.92 -29.26
C PRO A 465 38.81 19.65 -30.77
N GLN A 466 38.94 18.38 -31.18
CA GLN A 466 38.91 17.96 -32.58
C GLN A 466 37.55 18.22 -33.24
N TYR A 467 36.45 17.92 -32.54
CA TYR A 467 35.11 18.17 -33.08
C TYR A 467 34.84 19.65 -33.31
N ILE A 468 35.31 20.52 -32.41
CA ILE A 468 35.18 21.97 -32.54
C ILE A 468 36.01 22.50 -33.72
N ALA A 469 37.23 21.96 -33.90
CA ALA A 469 38.08 22.29 -35.02
C ALA A 469 37.43 21.90 -36.37
N ASP A 470 36.86 20.71 -36.45
CA ASP A 470 36.20 20.22 -37.66
C ASP A 470 34.94 21.06 -37.99
N GLU A 471 34.11 21.39 -37.00
CA GLU A 471 32.94 22.26 -37.18
C GLU A 471 33.31 23.70 -37.55
N TRP A 472 34.39 24.25 -36.99
CA TRP A 472 34.87 25.58 -37.39
C TRP A 472 35.41 25.56 -38.83
N LEU A 473 36.11 24.49 -39.24
CA LEU A 473 36.55 24.33 -40.62
C LEU A 473 35.37 24.18 -41.59
N MET A 474 34.29 23.49 -41.19
CA MET A 474 33.05 23.43 -41.96
C MET A 474 32.44 24.84 -42.15
N LEU A 475 32.39 25.64 -41.08
CA LEU A 475 31.89 27.03 -41.16
C LEU A 475 32.72 27.88 -42.14
N GLU A 476 34.05 27.82 -42.08
CA GLU A 476 34.89 28.61 -43.00
C GLU A 476 34.82 28.09 -44.45
N ARG A 477 34.48 26.82 -44.66
CA ARG A 477 34.19 26.31 -46.01
C ARG A 477 32.87 26.84 -46.57
N GLU A 478 31.88 27.07 -45.70
CA GLU A 478 30.57 27.60 -46.12
C GLU A 478 30.59 29.12 -46.34
N PHE A 479 31.29 29.88 -45.48
CA PHE A 479 31.18 31.36 -45.45
C PHE A 479 32.53 32.11 -45.47
N GLY A 480 33.66 31.41 -45.48
CA GLY A 480 35.00 31.99 -45.36
C GLY A 480 35.69 32.21 -46.70
N THR A 481 36.71 33.07 -46.68
CA THR A 481 37.65 33.18 -47.79
C THR A 481 38.74 32.10 -47.71
N LEU A 482 39.47 31.86 -48.79
CA LEU A 482 40.59 30.90 -48.79
C LEU A 482 41.62 31.24 -47.70
N GLU A 483 41.89 32.53 -47.47
CA GLU A 483 42.78 32.97 -46.40
C GLU A 483 42.26 32.59 -45.01
N ASP A 484 40.95 32.71 -44.77
CA ASP A 484 40.34 32.36 -43.49
C ASP A 484 40.38 30.86 -43.23
N ILE A 485 40.19 30.04 -44.27
CA ILE A 485 40.34 28.59 -44.20
C ILE A 485 41.78 28.21 -43.84
N MET A 486 42.78 28.81 -44.49
CA MET A 486 44.20 28.55 -44.19
C MET A 486 44.56 28.96 -42.76
N LYS A 487 44.14 30.16 -42.33
CA LYS A 487 44.36 30.66 -40.96
C LYS A 487 43.65 29.78 -39.91
N CYS A 488 42.46 29.26 -40.21
CA CYS A 488 41.71 28.36 -39.34
C CYS A 488 42.40 26.99 -39.24
N GLN A 489 42.84 26.40 -40.36
CA GLN A 489 43.57 25.14 -40.38
C GLN A 489 44.87 25.19 -39.57
N GLU A 490 45.62 26.28 -39.69
CA GLU A 490 46.86 26.47 -38.94
C GLU A 490 46.60 26.56 -37.42
N LYS A 491 45.60 27.34 -37.01
CA LYS A 491 45.18 27.45 -35.60
C LYS A 491 44.69 26.12 -35.02
N CYS A 492 43.84 25.40 -35.76
CA CYS A 492 43.34 24.10 -35.35
C CYS A 492 44.48 23.08 -35.18
N LYS A 493 45.42 23.02 -36.15
CA LYS A 493 46.59 22.13 -36.06
C LYS A 493 47.47 22.44 -34.85
N ASN A 494 47.70 23.73 -34.56
CA ASN A 494 48.53 24.14 -33.43
C ASN A 494 47.90 23.74 -32.09
N VAL A 495 46.59 23.96 -31.91
CA VAL A 495 45.87 23.59 -30.66
C VAL A 495 45.72 22.07 -30.51
N LEU A 496 45.47 21.35 -31.60
CA LEU A 496 45.41 19.88 -31.55
C LEU A 496 46.77 19.25 -31.23
N ARG A 497 47.86 19.85 -31.70
CA ARG A 497 49.23 19.40 -31.40
C ARG A 497 49.57 19.61 -29.93
N THR A 498 49.24 20.77 -29.35
CA THR A 498 49.46 21.03 -27.92
C THR A 498 48.55 20.16 -27.04
N ALA A 499 47.29 19.95 -27.42
CA ALA A 499 46.38 19.03 -26.72
C ALA A 499 46.86 17.57 -26.76
N SER A 500 47.37 17.11 -27.90
CA SER A 500 47.94 15.76 -28.05
C SER A 500 49.22 15.58 -27.22
N GLN A 501 50.08 16.59 -27.18
CA GLN A 501 51.30 16.59 -26.34
C GLN A 501 50.97 16.61 -24.84
N TYR A 502 49.91 17.30 -24.43
CA TYR A 502 49.45 17.31 -23.04
C TYR A 502 48.85 15.95 -22.64
N ALA A 503 48.07 15.32 -23.53
CA ALA A 503 47.54 13.97 -23.32
C ALA A 503 48.64 12.90 -23.22
N GLN A 504 49.75 13.05 -23.95
CA GLN A 504 50.90 12.15 -23.86
C GLN A 504 51.72 12.33 -22.56
N LYS A 505 51.67 13.50 -21.91
CA LYS A 505 52.41 13.79 -20.67
C LYS A 505 51.67 13.42 -19.39
N ASN A 506 50.34 13.27 -19.43
CA ASN A 506 49.50 12.90 -18.29
C ASN A 506 48.64 11.66 -18.62
N PRO A 507 49.17 10.44 -18.43
CA PRO A 507 48.48 9.20 -18.79
C PRO A 507 47.26 8.85 -17.91
N ASP A 508 47.11 9.42 -16.70
CA ASP A 508 45.90 9.25 -15.86
C ASP A 508 44.64 9.84 -16.51
N VAL A 509 44.77 10.89 -17.34
CA VAL A 509 43.66 11.50 -18.09
C VAL A 509 43.21 10.60 -19.26
N GLN A 510 44.06 9.65 -19.66
CA GLN A 510 43.76 8.68 -20.71
C GLN A 510 42.87 7.54 -20.18
N TYR A 511 42.99 7.18 -18.90
CA TYR A 511 42.21 6.11 -18.26
C TYR A 511 40.73 6.50 -18.05
N GLU A 512 40.44 7.74 -17.64
CA GLU A 512 39.04 8.26 -17.57
C GLU A 512 38.37 8.38 -18.96
N ARG A 513 39.17 8.57 -20.02
CA ARG A 513 38.68 8.64 -21.41
C ARG A 513 38.35 7.25 -21.99
N GLU A 514 38.97 6.19 -21.49
CA GLU A 514 38.73 4.80 -21.94
C GLU A 514 37.58 4.12 -21.20
N ASP A 515 37.33 4.45 -19.92
CA ASP A 515 36.18 3.89 -19.19
C ASP A 515 34.82 4.36 -19.74
N ASN A 516 34.75 5.58 -20.30
CA ASN A 516 33.56 6.02 -21.04
C ASN A 516 33.40 5.34 -22.41
N ARG A 517 34.46 4.76 -22.98
CA ARG A 517 34.37 3.93 -24.20
C ARG A 517 33.90 2.50 -23.91
N SER A 518 34.22 1.95 -22.74
CA SER A 518 33.84 0.58 -22.36
C SER A 518 32.34 0.44 -22.05
N PHE A 519 31.70 1.50 -21.52
CA PHE A 519 30.24 1.54 -21.32
C PHE A 519 29.43 1.56 -22.63
N SER A 520 29.97 2.11 -23.72
CA SER A 520 29.29 2.15 -25.02
C SER A 520 29.48 0.87 -25.85
N ARG A 521 30.56 0.11 -25.62
CA ARG A 521 30.87 -1.14 -26.35
C ARG A 521 30.14 -2.38 -25.84
N LYS A 522 29.58 -2.40 -24.63
CA LYS A 522 28.75 -3.53 -24.13
C LYS A 522 27.37 -3.67 -24.79
N ARG A 523 27.04 -2.84 -25.78
CA ARG A 523 25.77 -2.92 -26.53
C ARG A 523 25.89 -3.46 -27.96
N LYS A 524 27.06 -4.00 -28.37
CA LYS A 524 27.21 -4.65 -29.67
C LYS A 524 28.28 -5.74 -29.64
N GLN A 525 27.86 -6.96 -29.31
CA GLN A 525 28.51 -8.20 -29.72
C GLN A 525 27.43 -9.29 -29.77
N GLU A 526 26.92 -9.54 -30.97
CA GLU A 526 26.41 -10.86 -31.38
C GLU A 526 27.20 -11.23 -32.65
N ASP A 527 27.72 -12.45 -32.64
CA ASP A 527 28.69 -13.01 -33.60
C ASP A 527 28.14 -13.17 -35.02
N PRO A 528 29.00 -13.07 -36.06
CA PRO A 528 28.64 -13.42 -37.43
C PRO A 528 29.19 -14.81 -37.80
N GLU A 529 28.34 -15.73 -38.25
CA GLU A 529 28.84 -16.82 -39.09
C GLU A 529 27.83 -17.32 -40.14
N THR A 530 28.38 -17.55 -41.34
CA THR A 530 27.87 -18.35 -42.48
C THR A 530 26.99 -17.68 -43.55
N SER A 531 27.69 -17.07 -44.50
CA SER A 531 27.72 -17.40 -45.95
C SER A 531 26.44 -17.67 -46.77
N ARG A 532 26.25 -16.74 -47.72
CA ARG A 532 26.13 -16.93 -49.20
C ARG A 532 24.86 -17.52 -49.84
N VAL A 533 24.66 -16.98 -51.06
CA VAL A 533 23.72 -17.32 -52.16
C VAL A 533 22.35 -16.65 -51.98
N GLY A 534 21.79 -15.85 -52.89
CA GLY A 534 22.15 -15.47 -54.25
C GLY A 534 20.87 -15.18 -55.04
N SER A 535 20.87 -14.09 -55.81
CA SER A 535 20.08 -13.83 -57.03
C SER A 535 18.67 -13.21 -56.99
N LYS A 536 18.64 -12.03 -57.64
CA LYS A 536 17.76 -11.56 -58.74
C LYS A 536 16.41 -10.85 -58.48
N ARG A 537 16.47 -9.54 -58.72
CA ARG A 537 15.75 -8.70 -59.73
C ARG A 537 14.25 -8.32 -59.59
N ARG A 538 14.05 -7.00 -59.78
CA ARG A 538 12.97 -6.21 -60.46
C ARG A 538 11.71 -5.85 -59.63
N TYR A 539 11.52 -4.54 -59.37
CA TYR A 539 10.61 -3.54 -60.05
C TYR A 539 9.13 -3.77 -59.64
N GLU A 540 8.28 -2.82 -59.25
CA GLU A 540 8.29 -1.35 -59.17
C GLU A 540 7.07 -0.91 -58.29
N ASP A 541 7.25 0.20 -57.58
CA ASP A 541 6.32 1.28 -57.17
C ASP A 541 4.84 1.05 -56.73
N SER A 542 4.50 1.50 -55.51
CA SER A 542 3.52 2.59 -55.23
C SER A 542 3.09 2.60 -53.75
N GLY A 543 3.15 3.78 -53.12
CA GLY A 543 3.26 3.93 -51.67
C GLY A 543 1.98 4.06 -50.83
N ARG A 544 2.19 4.18 -49.51
CA ARG A 544 1.40 4.96 -48.55
C ARG A 544 2.18 5.12 -47.23
N ARG A 545 2.15 6.35 -46.70
CA ARG A 545 2.83 6.84 -45.48
C ARG A 545 1.95 6.70 -44.22
N ARG A 546 2.61 6.79 -43.04
CA ARG A 546 2.16 6.84 -41.62
C ARG A 546 2.18 5.49 -40.90
N ASP A 547 2.58 5.31 -39.64
CA ASP A 547 3.11 6.13 -38.52
C ASP A 547 3.78 5.15 -37.53
N ALA A 548 4.74 5.59 -36.69
CA ALA A 548 5.00 5.01 -35.36
C ALA A 548 6.00 5.84 -34.54
N ASN A 549 5.48 6.49 -33.48
CA ASN A 549 6.22 6.84 -32.27
C ASN A 549 6.56 5.55 -31.48
N ASP A 550 7.69 5.53 -30.76
CA ASP A 550 7.70 5.61 -29.28
C ASP A 550 9.07 5.23 -28.67
N ASP A 551 9.51 6.12 -27.79
CA ASP A 551 10.02 5.92 -26.43
C ASP A 551 11.29 5.11 -26.12
N PHE A 552 12.33 5.89 -25.75
CA PHE A 552 13.48 5.46 -24.97
C PHE A 552 13.22 5.56 -23.46
N ASN A 553 13.32 4.42 -22.80
CA ASN A 553 13.24 4.22 -21.35
C ASN A 553 14.65 4.30 -20.71
N PHE A 554 14.86 5.18 -19.72
CA PHE A 554 16.12 5.31 -18.96
C PHE A 554 15.97 4.70 -17.56
N LYS A 555 16.75 3.64 -17.29
CA LYS A 555 16.82 2.94 -16.00
C LYS A 555 18.01 3.46 -15.18
N LYS A 556 17.72 4.03 -14.00
CA LYS A 556 18.67 4.48 -12.96
C LYS A 556 19.55 3.32 -12.45
N LEU A 557 20.87 3.51 -12.42
CA LEU A 557 21.85 2.63 -11.78
C LEU A 557 22.28 3.22 -10.43
N ARG A 558 22.15 2.42 -9.35
CA ARG A 558 22.69 2.68 -8.00
C ARG A 558 24.15 2.22 -7.96
N VAL A 559 25.03 3.06 -7.43
CA VAL A 559 26.41 2.72 -7.04
C VAL A 559 26.38 2.17 -5.61
N SER A 560 27.01 1.02 -5.37
CA SER A 560 27.23 0.45 -4.04
C SER A 560 28.70 0.13 -3.85
N GLN A 561 29.26 0.63 -2.75
CA GLN A 561 30.63 0.45 -2.28
C GLN A 561 30.89 -1.02 -1.87
N GLU A 562 32.05 -1.56 -2.28
CA GLU A 562 32.51 -2.90 -1.91
C GLU A 562 33.27 -2.89 -0.56
N THR A 563 32.83 -3.71 0.39
CA THR A 563 33.64 -4.18 1.52
C THR A 563 33.92 -5.67 1.37
N LYS A 564 35.20 -6.05 1.44
CA LYS A 564 35.69 -7.42 1.24
C LYS A 564 35.28 -8.34 2.40
N HIS A 565 34.54 -9.41 2.11
CA HIS A 565 34.32 -10.56 3.01
C HIS A 565 34.87 -11.85 2.37
N PRO A 566 35.22 -12.88 3.18
CA PRO A 566 35.87 -14.11 2.70
C PRO A 566 34.96 -14.95 1.79
N PRO A 567 35.52 -15.86 0.96
CA PRO A 567 34.77 -16.55 -0.08
C PRO A 567 33.70 -17.48 0.50
N PHE A 568 32.46 -17.31 0.02
CA PHE A 568 31.32 -18.20 0.28
C PHE A 568 31.60 -19.61 -0.27
N SER A 569 31.33 -20.66 0.52
CA SER A 569 31.33 -22.05 0.03
C SER A 569 30.21 -22.22 -1.01
N LYS A 570 30.56 -22.72 -2.21
CA LYS A 570 29.61 -22.89 -3.32
C LYS A 570 28.51 -23.89 -2.93
N PRO A 571 27.24 -23.64 -3.26
CA PRO A 571 26.18 -24.64 -3.08
C PRO A 571 26.48 -25.90 -3.90
N ILE A 572 26.21 -27.08 -3.34
CA ILE A 572 26.37 -28.37 -4.04
C ILE A 572 25.33 -28.45 -5.17
N GLU A 573 25.77 -28.40 -6.43
CA GLU A 573 24.91 -28.34 -7.62
C GLU A 573 24.26 -29.69 -7.98
N ASN A 574 24.82 -30.83 -7.54
CA ASN A 574 24.27 -32.18 -7.78
C ASN A 574 24.06 -32.93 -6.46
N LYS A 575 22.81 -32.99 -5.98
CA LYS A 575 22.43 -33.70 -4.74
C LYS A 575 21.79 -35.04 -5.09
N ASP A 576 22.61 -36.05 -5.36
CA ASP A 576 22.10 -37.40 -5.55
C ASP A 576 21.56 -37.95 -4.20
N PRO A 577 20.32 -38.46 -4.15
CA PRO A 577 19.67 -38.88 -2.91
C PRO A 577 20.35 -40.08 -2.24
N LYS A 578 21.09 -40.88 -3.00
CA LYS A 578 21.81 -42.08 -2.51
C LYS A 578 23.17 -41.78 -1.89
N THR A 579 23.75 -40.63 -2.17
CA THR A 579 25.12 -40.27 -1.73
C THR A 579 25.14 -39.01 -0.87
N THR A 580 23.98 -38.43 -0.57
CA THR A 580 23.85 -37.18 0.20
C THR A 580 22.92 -37.37 1.38
N VAL A 581 23.35 -36.92 2.55
CA VAL A 581 22.60 -36.99 3.81
C VAL A 581 22.22 -35.58 4.28
N PHE A 582 20.98 -35.42 4.75
CA PHE A 582 20.49 -34.18 5.34
C PHE A 582 20.76 -34.17 6.84
N VAL A 583 21.41 -33.10 7.32
CA VAL A 583 21.76 -32.92 8.73
C VAL A 583 21.02 -31.70 9.28
N SER A 584 20.32 -31.85 10.41
CA SER A 584 19.53 -30.78 11.03
C SER A 584 19.75 -30.68 12.53
N ASN A 585 19.29 -29.56 13.11
CA ASN A 585 19.46 -29.24 14.54
C ASN A 585 20.92 -29.02 14.97
N ILE A 586 21.76 -28.59 14.02
CA ILE A 586 23.16 -28.24 14.24
C ILE A 586 23.24 -27.00 15.15
N HIS A 587 24.20 -26.94 16.07
CA HIS A 587 24.37 -25.76 16.93
C HIS A 587 24.84 -24.55 16.08
N PRO A 588 24.32 -23.32 16.30
CA PRO A 588 24.63 -22.17 15.45
C PRO A 588 26.12 -21.78 15.38
N THR A 589 26.92 -22.20 16.35
CA THR A 589 28.37 -21.93 16.42
C THR A 589 29.22 -23.05 15.80
N VAL A 590 28.61 -24.11 15.28
CA VAL A 590 29.33 -25.23 14.62
C VAL A 590 29.63 -24.83 13.18
N ASN A 591 30.89 -24.95 12.80
CA ASN A 591 31.41 -24.62 11.47
C ASN A 591 31.62 -25.91 10.65
N GLU A 592 31.91 -25.76 9.36
CA GLU A 592 32.13 -26.90 8.45
C GLU A 592 33.30 -27.81 8.91
N GLU A 593 34.32 -27.26 9.57
CA GLU A 593 35.49 -28.00 10.07
C GLU A 593 35.13 -29.02 11.16
N THR A 594 34.26 -28.66 12.10
CA THR A 594 33.81 -29.55 13.19
C THR A 594 32.93 -30.68 12.66
N LEU A 595 32.19 -30.44 11.57
CA LEU A 595 31.45 -31.50 10.88
C LEU A 595 32.37 -32.41 10.07
N LYS A 596 33.50 -31.93 9.54
CA LYS A 596 34.52 -32.78 8.89
C LYS A 596 35.20 -33.72 9.87
N GLU A 597 35.44 -33.30 11.12
CA GLU A 597 36.01 -34.18 12.15
C GLU A 597 35.07 -35.36 12.48
N LEU A 598 33.76 -35.11 12.51
CA LEU A 598 32.77 -36.14 12.81
C LEU A 598 32.45 -37.06 11.62
N PHE A 599 32.62 -36.54 10.40
CA PHE A 599 32.45 -37.26 9.14
C PHE A 599 33.70 -37.12 8.27
N PRO A 600 34.81 -37.78 8.63
CA PRO A 600 36.10 -37.64 7.93
C PRO A 600 36.04 -38.07 6.46
N ASN A 601 35.09 -38.92 6.10
CA ASN A 601 34.88 -39.39 4.72
C ASN A 601 33.93 -38.50 3.90
N ALA A 602 33.52 -37.34 4.43
CA ALA A 602 32.66 -36.40 3.70
C ALA A 602 33.43 -35.71 2.56
N LEU A 603 32.93 -35.84 1.32
CA LEU A 603 33.47 -35.13 0.16
C LEU A 603 33.15 -33.64 0.23
N ASN A 604 31.91 -33.32 0.61
CA ASN A 604 31.44 -31.95 0.62
C ASN A 604 30.44 -31.72 1.76
N ILE A 605 30.61 -30.62 2.49
CA ILE A 605 29.75 -30.22 3.60
C ILE A 605 29.25 -28.82 3.30
N SER A 606 27.93 -28.64 3.27
CA SER A 606 27.31 -27.34 3.01
C SER A 606 26.31 -27.01 4.11
N ILE A 607 26.61 -25.98 4.90
CA ILE A 607 25.70 -25.45 5.91
C ILE A 607 24.85 -24.33 5.29
N VAL A 608 23.53 -24.40 5.43
CA VAL A 608 22.65 -23.39 4.85
C VAL A 608 22.59 -22.15 5.75
N LEU A 609 23.04 -21.02 5.22
CA LEU A 609 22.98 -19.71 5.87
C LEU A 609 21.74 -18.92 5.41
N ASP A 610 21.24 -18.02 6.25
CA ASP A 610 20.15 -17.08 5.92
C ASP A 610 20.68 -15.85 5.16
N LYS A 611 19.80 -15.02 4.58
CA LYS A 611 20.14 -13.79 3.83
C LYS A 611 21.01 -12.78 4.62
N LYS A 612 21.09 -12.94 5.95
CA LYS A 612 21.90 -12.15 6.88
C LYS A 612 23.18 -12.85 7.36
N GLY A 613 23.56 -13.99 6.75
CA GLY A 613 24.77 -14.75 7.06
C GLY A 613 24.72 -15.63 8.31
N LYS A 614 23.58 -15.74 9.01
CA LYS A 614 23.42 -16.61 10.19
C LYS A 614 23.02 -18.04 9.78
N SER A 615 23.63 -19.05 10.41
CA SER A 615 23.32 -20.46 10.14
C SER A 615 21.86 -20.79 10.43
N ARG A 616 21.17 -21.40 9.46
CA ARG A 616 19.81 -21.92 9.64
C ARG A 616 19.79 -23.24 10.42
N CYS A 617 20.94 -23.68 10.95
CA CYS A 617 21.10 -24.85 11.80
C CYS A 617 20.77 -26.18 11.10
N PHE A 618 20.91 -26.24 9.77
CA PHE A 618 20.83 -27.45 8.97
C PHE A 618 21.78 -27.36 7.76
N GLY A 619 22.14 -28.50 7.19
CA GLY A 619 23.08 -28.61 6.08
C GLY A 619 23.00 -29.95 5.36
N TYR A 620 23.83 -30.12 4.34
CA TYR A 620 23.93 -31.32 3.52
C TYR A 620 25.37 -31.83 3.53
N ILE A 621 25.52 -33.15 3.68
CA ILE A 621 26.82 -33.83 3.62
C ILE A 621 26.78 -34.83 2.47
N GLN A 622 27.68 -34.69 1.52
CA GLN A 622 27.82 -35.60 0.39
C GLN A 622 29.01 -36.53 0.61
N PHE A 623 28.80 -37.82 0.39
CA PHE A 623 29.79 -38.88 0.51
C PHE A 623 30.11 -39.48 -0.86
N ALA A 624 31.24 -40.17 -0.96
CA ALA A 624 31.65 -40.81 -2.21
C ALA A 624 30.91 -42.12 -2.46
N LYS A 625 30.54 -42.84 -1.39
CA LYS A 625 29.91 -44.16 -1.44
C LYS A 625 28.62 -44.21 -0.63
N GLU A 626 27.64 -44.98 -1.10
CA GLU A 626 26.34 -45.20 -0.43
C GLU A 626 26.51 -45.91 0.93
N GLU A 627 27.50 -46.78 1.08
CA GLU A 627 27.83 -47.44 2.35
C GLU A 627 28.20 -46.43 3.46
N GLU A 628 28.86 -45.33 3.09
CA GLU A 628 29.26 -44.28 4.04
C GLU A 628 28.05 -43.45 4.50
N CYS A 629 27.06 -43.24 3.63
CA CYS A 629 25.78 -42.64 4.01
C CYS A 629 25.06 -43.47 5.08
N MET A 630 25.05 -44.81 4.93
CA MET A 630 24.45 -45.71 5.93
C MET A 630 25.17 -45.62 7.28
N THR A 631 26.50 -45.52 7.29
CA THR A 631 27.26 -45.32 8.54
C THR A 631 27.00 -43.95 9.17
N ALA A 632 26.78 -42.90 8.37
CA ALA A 632 26.44 -41.57 8.86
C ALA A 632 25.03 -41.54 9.49
N LEU A 633 24.05 -42.23 8.89
CA LEU A 633 22.70 -42.39 9.44
C LEU A 633 22.70 -43.13 10.78
N ALA A 634 23.60 -44.11 10.95
CA ALA A 634 23.76 -44.81 12.23
C ALA A 634 24.28 -43.91 13.37
N ARG A 635 24.87 -42.75 13.04
CA ARG A 635 25.31 -41.73 14.02
C ARG A 635 24.26 -40.64 14.29
N ASP A 636 22.99 -40.90 13.96
CA ASP A 636 21.87 -40.02 14.34
C ASP A 636 21.85 -39.79 15.86
N ARG A 637 21.63 -38.54 16.27
CA ARG A 637 21.48 -38.06 17.67
C ARG A 637 22.73 -38.00 18.53
N VAL A 638 23.92 -38.19 17.97
CA VAL A 638 25.16 -37.89 18.71
C VAL A 638 25.21 -36.40 19.06
N PRO A 639 25.39 -36.02 20.35
CA PRO A 639 25.37 -34.62 20.76
C PRO A 639 26.66 -33.90 20.33
N ILE A 640 26.50 -32.79 19.63
CA ILE A 640 27.60 -31.85 19.32
C ILE A 640 27.35 -30.59 20.14
N ASN A 641 28.32 -30.19 20.97
CA ASN A 641 28.21 -29.02 21.86
C ASN A 641 26.93 -29.03 22.71
N GLY A 642 26.57 -30.20 23.26
CA GLY A 642 25.38 -30.38 24.10
C GLY A 642 24.05 -30.43 23.34
N ARG A 643 24.05 -30.38 22.01
CA ARG A 643 22.83 -30.45 21.18
C ARG A 643 22.83 -31.70 20.29
N PRO A 644 21.79 -32.56 20.34
CA PRO A 644 21.72 -33.76 19.48
C PRO A 644 21.53 -33.36 18.03
N VAL A 645 22.39 -33.87 17.14
CA VAL A 645 22.29 -33.63 15.70
C VAL A 645 21.45 -34.71 15.04
N PHE A 646 20.53 -34.31 14.14
CA PHE A 646 19.66 -35.25 13.45
C PHE A 646 20.12 -35.48 12.02
N ILE A 647 20.26 -36.74 11.64
CA ILE A 647 20.81 -37.18 10.36
C ILE A 647 19.74 -38.02 9.64
N SER A 648 19.38 -37.63 8.42
CA SER A 648 18.32 -38.31 7.64
C SER A 648 18.64 -38.38 6.15
N GLU A 649 18.13 -39.40 5.47
CA GLU A 649 18.28 -39.58 4.02
C GLU A 649 17.64 -38.42 3.22
N LEU A 650 18.28 -38.05 2.12
CA LEU A 650 17.79 -37.01 1.22
C LEU A 650 16.66 -37.58 0.34
N LYS A 651 15.41 -37.17 0.59
CA LYS A 651 14.25 -37.57 -0.22
C LYS A 651 14.16 -36.73 -1.50
N SER A 652 13.96 -37.38 -2.65
CA SER A 652 13.76 -36.73 -3.96
C SER A 652 12.60 -35.72 -3.91
N GLU A 653 12.82 -34.51 -4.44
CA GLU A 653 11.84 -33.42 -4.44
C GLU A 653 10.60 -33.74 -5.30
N LYS A 654 9.66 -34.52 -4.76
CA LYS A 654 8.22 -34.56 -5.11
C LYS A 654 7.40 -35.55 -4.26
N SER A 655 7.78 -35.76 -3.00
CA SER A 655 6.89 -36.33 -1.98
C SER A 655 6.72 -35.32 -0.86
N GLU A 656 5.48 -35.08 -0.47
CA GLU A 656 5.03 -34.17 0.59
C GLU A 656 6.01 -34.02 1.75
N LYS A 657 6.14 -32.79 2.27
CA LYS A 657 6.91 -32.45 3.47
C LYS A 657 6.62 -33.46 4.59
N SER A 658 7.45 -34.49 4.67
CA SER A 658 7.52 -35.43 5.79
C SER A 658 8.20 -34.70 6.95
N SER A 659 7.54 -33.67 7.49
CA SER A 659 7.80 -33.23 8.85
C SER A 659 7.74 -34.47 9.74
N PHE A 660 8.70 -34.64 10.64
CA PHE A 660 8.62 -35.65 11.69
C PHE A 660 7.26 -35.53 12.40
N LYS A 661 6.32 -36.41 12.08
CA LYS A 661 4.99 -36.43 12.69
C LYS A 661 5.15 -37.16 14.02
N TYR A 662 5.02 -36.44 15.12
CA TYR A 662 4.75 -37.07 16.41
C TYR A 662 3.43 -37.81 16.29
N ALA A 663 3.33 -39.05 16.79
CA ALA A 663 2.07 -39.77 16.82
C ALA A 663 1.04 -38.89 17.57
N GLN A 664 -0.11 -38.65 16.93
CA GLN A 664 -1.21 -37.86 17.50
C GLN A 664 -2.26 -38.75 18.18
N SER A 665 -2.05 -40.06 18.16
CA SER A 665 -2.85 -41.06 18.85
C SER A 665 -2.21 -41.42 20.19
N THR A 666 -3.03 -41.87 21.13
CA THR A 666 -2.59 -42.45 22.41
C THR A 666 -1.57 -43.56 22.16
N GLU A 667 -0.38 -43.42 22.74
CA GLU A 667 0.67 -44.42 22.66
C GLU A 667 0.61 -45.29 23.92
N GLU A 668 -0.17 -46.37 23.87
CA GLU A 668 -0.47 -47.20 25.05
C GLU A 668 0.76 -47.89 25.65
N ASN A 669 1.83 -48.06 24.87
CA ASN A 669 3.10 -48.65 25.33
C ASN A 669 4.06 -47.63 25.97
N LYS A 670 3.70 -46.34 25.99
CA LYS A 670 4.56 -45.27 26.51
C LYS A 670 3.91 -44.53 27.68
N LEU A 671 4.70 -44.30 28.71
CA LEU A 671 4.31 -43.51 29.87
C LEU A 671 4.90 -42.10 29.79
N PHE A 672 4.07 -41.11 30.10
CA PHE A 672 4.41 -39.72 30.30
C PHE A 672 4.63 -39.46 31.79
N VAL A 673 5.82 -38.99 32.14
CA VAL A 673 6.26 -38.70 33.51
C VAL A 673 6.41 -37.19 33.64
N LYS A 674 5.66 -36.57 34.56
CA LYS A 674 5.66 -35.12 34.81
C LYS A 674 5.87 -34.82 36.28
N GLY A 675 6.65 -33.77 36.56
CA GLY A 675 6.97 -33.33 37.93
C GLY A 675 8.33 -33.84 38.41
N LEU A 676 9.23 -34.19 37.49
CA LEU A 676 10.61 -34.52 37.84
C LEU A 676 11.37 -33.23 38.23
N PRO A 677 12.17 -33.25 39.31
CA PRO A 677 13.04 -32.13 39.65
C PRO A 677 13.98 -31.78 38.49
N ILE A 678 14.14 -30.48 38.22
CA ILE A 678 14.92 -29.98 37.06
C ILE A 678 16.40 -30.39 37.15
N SER A 679 16.90 -30.72 38.34
CA SER A 679 18.26 -31.20 38.61
C SER A 679 18.51 -32.66 38.20
N LYS A 680 17.47 -33.48 37.96
CA LYS A 680 17.64 -34.90 37.62
C LYS A 680 18.03 -35.08 36.15
N THR A 681 18.98 -35.98 35.92
CA THR A 681 19.51 -36.33 34.61
C THR A 681 18.76 -37.53 34.02
N LYS A 682 19.04 -37.86 32.74
CA LYS A 682 18.45 -39.04 32.09
C LYS A 682 18.81 -40.34 32.86
N GLU A 683 20.02 -40.42 33.39
CA GLU A 683 20.53 -41.57 34.13
C GLU A 683 19.76 -41.82 35.44
N ASP A 684 19.36 -40.75 36.13
CA ASP A 684 18.55 -40.84 37.35
C ASP A 684 17.14 -41.38 37.06
N VAL A 685 16.54 -40.94 35.95
CA VAL A 685 15.23 -41.46 35.51
C VAL A 685 15.34 -42.92 35.08
N GLU A 686 16.44 -43.31 34.42
CA GLU A 686 16.71 -44.72 34.11
C GLU A 686 16.81 -45.58 35.36
N GLN A 687 17.47 -45.11 36.43
CA GLN A 687 17.53 -45.84 37.69
C GLN A 687 16.16 -46.03 38.34
N ILE A 688 15.30 -45.00 38.34
CA ILE A 688 13.96 -45.06 38.93
C ILE A 688 13.07 -46.09 38.22
N PHE A 689 13.17 -46.17 36.89
CA PHE A 689 12.33 -47.07 36.08
C PHE A 689 12.99 -48.42 35.77
N LYS A 690 14.26 -48.63 36.14
CA LYS A 690 15.04 -49.85 35.83
C LYS A 690 14.35 -51.16 36.23
N GLN A 691 13.67 -51.17 37.38
CA GLN A 691 12.97 -52.35 37.89
C GLN A 691 11.78 -52.80 37.01
N TYR A 692 11.32 -51.94 36.10
CA TYR A 692 10.19 -52.20 35.21
C TYR A 692 10.61 -52.49 33.76
N ASN A 693 11.91 -52.67 33.50
CA ASN A 693 12.49 -52.99 32.18
C ASN A 693 12.03 -52.06 31.03
N PRO A 694 12.29 -50.75 31.11
CA PRO A 694 11.99 -49.81 30.02
C PRO A 694 12.90 -50.08 28.81
N ILE A 695 12.36 -49.92 27.60
CA ILE A 695 13.09 -50.01 26.33
C ILE A 695 13.88 -48.72 26.06
N ASP A 696 13.23 -47.57 26.22
CA ASP A 696 13.86 -46.27 26.02
C ASP A 696 13.29 -45.25 27.01
N ILE A 697 14.17 -44.35 27.45
CA ILE A 697 13.84 -43.24 28.34
C ILE A 697 14.30 -41.95 27.69
N ARG A 698 13.33 -41.06 27.48
CA ARG A 698 13.54 -39.76 26.84
C ARG A 698 13.19 -38.62 27.78
N LEU A 699 14.20 -37.94 28.28
CA LEU A 699 14.05 -36.69 29.03
C LEU A 699 13.83 -35.51 28.06
N ILE A 700 12.82 -34.68 28.32
CA ILE A 700 12.54 -33.50 27.49
C ILE A 700 13.36 -32.32 27.99
N THR A 701 14.22 -31.78 27.14
CA THR A 701 15.01 -30.59 27.42
C THR A 701 14.49 -29.35 26.66
N LYS A 702 14.80 -28.16 27.18
CA LYS A 702 14.62 -26.86 26.53
C LYS A 702 15.69 -26.67 25.44
N LYS A 703 15.53 -25.63 24.62
CA LYS A 703 16.46 -25.30 23.52
C LYS A 703 17.90 -25.02 23.99
N ASN A 704 18.09 -24.67 25.26
CA ASN A 704 19.36 -24.43 25.94
C ASN A 704 19.93 -25.70 26.63
N GLY A 705 19.28 -26.86 26.51
CA GLY A 705 19.76 -28.12 27.09
C GLY A 705 19.22 -28.46 28.49
N GLU A 706 18.58 -27.53 29.19
CA GLU A 706 18.04 -27.76 30.54
C GLU A 706 16.78 -28.65 30.53
N SER A 707 16.64 -29.52 31.54
CA SER A 707 15.48 -30.40 31.72
C SER A 707 14.17 -29.62 31.96
N LYS A 708 13.08 -30.04 31.31
CA LYS A 708 11.73 -29.49 31.56
C LYS A 708 10.99 -30.18 32.71
N GLY A 709 11.64 -31.12 33.42
CA GLY A 709 11.01 -31.94 34.44
C GLY A 709 9.96 -32.93 33.90
N ILE A 710 10.12 -33.32 32.63
CA ILE A 710 9.19 -34.21 31.92
C ILE A 710 10.00 -35.28 31.18
N ALA A 711 9.59 -36.54 31.29
CA ALA A 711 10.18 -37.66 30.57
C ALA A 711 9.11 -38.55 29.91
N TYR A 712 9.50 -39.26 28.86
CA TYR A 712 8.73 -40.37 28.28
C TYR A 712 9.49 -41.67 28.51
N VAL A 713 8.78 -42.70 28.96
CA VAL A 713 9.31 -44.05 29.19
C VAL A 713 8.58 -45.02 28.29
N GLU A 714 9.29 -45.70 27.40
CA GLU A 714 8.73 -46.66 26.45
C GLU A 714 8.94 -48.10 26.93
N PHE A 715 7.90 -48.91 26.87
CA PHE A 715 7.91 -50.33 27.24
C PHE A 715 7.65 -51.22 26.04
N LYS A 716 7.97 -52.51 26.17
CA LYS A 716 7.80 -53.48 25.08
C LYS A 716 6.34 -53.73 24.74
N THR A 717 5.45 -53.67 25.73
CA THR A 717 4.03 -53.92 25.56
C THR A 717 3.15 -52.95 26.37
N ALA A 718 1.93 -52.68 25.89
CA ALA A 718 0.94 -51.84 26.58
C ALA A 718 0.61 -52.36 27.98
N ALA A 719 0.58 -53.69 28.14
CA ALA A 719 0.30 -54.34 29.41
C ALA A 719 1.37 -54.04 30.46
N GLU A 720 2.66 -54.00 30.08
CA GLU A 720 3.77 -53.62 30.98
C GLU A 720 3.69 -52.15 31.38
N ALA A 721 3.36 -51.25 30.44
CA ALA A 721 3.15 -49.84 30.73
C ALA A 721 1.98 -49.62 31.71
N GLN A 722 0.85 -50.30 31.51
CA GLN A 722 -0.31 -50.22 32.42
C GLN A 722 -0.03 -50.83 33.80
N LYS A 723 0.72 -51.93 33.87
CA LYS A 723 1.13 -52.54 35.14
C LYS A 723 2.05 -51.60 35.92
N THR A 724 3.06 -51.04 35.24
CA THR A 724 3.98 -50.06 35.83
C THR A 724 3.23 -48.82 36.32
N LEU A 725 2.25 -48.32 35.56
CA LEU A 725 1.42 -47.18 35.96
C LEU A 725 0.66 -47.42 37.27
N LYS A 726 0.11 -48.64 37.46
CA LYS A 726 -0.63 -49.00 38.68
C LYS A 726 0.28 -49.20 39.89
N GLU A 727 1.49 -49.73 39.69
CA GLU A 727 2.43 -50.02 40.78
C GLU A 727 3.22 -48.78 41.22
N ILE A 728 3.45 -47.81 40.33
CA ILE A 728 4.34 -46.66 40.61
C ILE A 728 3.64 -45.44 41.22
N GLN A 729 2.30 -45.41 41.28
CA GLN A 729 1.55 -44.29 41.87
C GLN A 729 1.18 -44.56 43.34
N PRO A 730 1.45 -43.64 44.29
CA PRO A 730 2.20 -42.37 44.18
C PRO A 730 3.66 -42.48 44.67
N LEU A 731 4.64 -42.18 43.80
CA LEU A 731 6.06 -42.09 44.16
C LEU A 731 6.46 -40.64 44.40
N LYS A 732 6.94 -40.33 45.62
CA LYS A 732 7.62 -39.06 45.94
C LYS A 732 9.10 -39.21 45.65
N VAL A 733 9.64 -38.32 44.81
CA VAL A 733 11.08 -38.24 44.58
C VAL A 733 11.56 -36.90 45.13
N ASP A 734 12.46 -36.99 46.11
CA ASP A 734 12.92 -35.88 46.95
C ASP A 734 11.72 -35.23 47.69
N ASP A 735 11.17 -34.11 47.21
CA ASP A 735 9.97 -33.43 47.76
C ASP A 735 8.88 -33.17 46.71
N GLN A 736 9.03 -33.70 45.50
CA GLN A 736 8.08 -33.50 44.39
C GLN A 736 7.31 -34.79 44.09
N GLU A 737 5.99 -34.65 43.99
CA GLU A 737 5.11 -35.74 43.58
C GLU A 737 5.18 -35.92 42.07
N ILE A 738 5.67 -37.08 41.64
CA ILE A 738 5.74 -37.41 40.21
C ILE A 738 4.40 -37.97 39.77
N THR A 739 3.89 -37.41 38.68
CA THR A 739 2.70 -37.91 38.00
C THR A 739 3.12 -38.71 36.78
N VAL A 740 2.76 -40.00 36.76
CA VAL A 740 2.94 -40.90 35.61
C VAL A 740 1.58 -41.13 34.96
N ALA A 741 1.46 -41.04 33.64
CA ALA A 741 0.22 -41.27 32.90
C ALA A 741 0.53 -41.96 31.56
N ILE A 742 -0.47 -42.58 30.91
CA ILE A 742 -0.29 -43.07 29.53
C ILE A 742 -0.07 -41.87 28.60
N SER A 743 0.88 -41.99 27.66
CA SER A 743 1.22 -40.94 26.72
C SER A 743 0.05 -40.66 25.77
N ALA A 744 -0.67 -39.57 26.04
CA ALA A 744 -1.70 -39.02 25.19
C ALA A 744 -1.31 -37.57 24.83
N PRO A 745 -0.45 -37.36 23.80
CA PRO A 745 -0.05 -36.02 23.42
C PRO A 745 -1.29 -35.21 22.99
N PRO A 746 -1.51 -34.01 23.53
CA PRO A 746 -2.67 -33.20 23.17
C PRO A 746 -2.65 -32.92 21.66
N PRO A 747 -3.81 -32.98 20.97
CA PRO A 747 -3.86 -32.63 19.56
C PRO A 747 -3.30 -31.22 19.40
N LYS A 748 -2.39 -31.04 18.45
CA LYS A 748 -1.93 -29.70 18.09
C LYS A 748 -3.18 -28.87 17.79
N LYS A 749 -3.41 -27.80 18.55
CA LYS A 749 -4.28 -26.71 18.08
C LYS A 749 -3.79 -26.37 16.67
N PRO A 750 -4.67 -26.32 15.65
CA PRO A 750 -4.25 -26.01 14.30
C PRO A 750 -3.42 -24.73 14.36
N ASN A 751 -2.21 -24.79 13.79
CA ASN A 751 -1.39 -23.60 13.61
C ASN A 751 -2.25 -22.56 12.89
N GLU A 752 -2.53 -21.43 13.52
CA GLU A 752 -2.91 -20.21 12.84
C GLU A 752 -1.71 -19.75 11.99
N LYS A 753 -1.53 -20.38 10.83
CA LYS A 753 -0.79 -19.81 9.71
C LYS A 753 -1.57 -20.08 8.44
N SER A 754 -1.89 -18.97 7.79
CA SER A 754 -2.66 -18.77 6.55
C SER A 754 -4.11 -19.23 6.62
N TYR A 755 -4.93 -18.56 7.43
CA TYR A 755 -6.24 -18.20 6.91
C TYR A 755 -5.97 -17.35 5.67
N LYS A 756 -6.22 -17.89 4.48
CA LYS A 756 -6.57 -16.99 3.37
C LYS A 756 -7.90 -16.38 3.81
N PRO A 757 -8.02 -15.06 3.95
CA PRO A 757 -9.33 -14.46 4.11
C PRO A 757 -10.14 -14.87 2.87
N GLU A 758 -11.17 -15.70 3.04
CA GLU A 758 -12.15 -15.87 1.97
C GLU A 758 -12.98 -14.59 1.90
N LEU A 759 -13.37 -14.18 0.69
CA LEU A 759 -14.36 -13.12 0.44
C LEU A 759 -15.59 -13.37 1.30
N LYS A 760 -15.72 -12.68 2.43
CA LYS A 760 -16.94 -12.67 3.21
C LYS A 760 -17.90 -11.69 2.56
N GLU A 761 -19.15 -12.13 2.41
CA GLU A 761 -20.25 -11.26 2.00
C GLU A 761 -20.28 -10.02 2.91
N PRO A 762 -20.45 -8.80 2.37
CA PRO A 762 -20.59 -7.60 3.18
C PRO A 762 -21.75 -7.77 4.17
N THR A 763 -21.41 -7.98 5.43
CA THR A 763 -22.41 -8.10 6.51
C THR A 763 -22.79 -6.70 6.98
N ARG A 764 -24.07 -6.35 6.87
CA ARG A 764 -24.61 -5.13 7.47
C ARG A 764 -24.44 -5.16 8.98
N HIS A 765 -23.89 -4.10 9.55
CA HIS A 765 -23.93 -3.91 11.01
C HIS A 765 -25.38 -3.64 11.44
N ALA A 766 -25.80 -4.11 12.62
CA ALA A 766 -27.18 -3.92 13.09
C ALA A 766 -27.65 -2.45 13.13
N ARG A 767 -26.70 -1.50 13.21
CA ARG A 767 -26.94 -0.04 13.15
C ARG A 767 -27.07 0.53 11.73
N SER A 768 -26.65 -0.19 10.69
CA SER A 768 -26.73 0.27 9.29
C SER A 768 -28.06 -0.10 8.60
N LYS A 769 -28.93 -0.86 9.28
CA LYS A 769 -30.32 -1.04 8.83
C LYS A 769 -31.07 0.26 9.05
N ILE A 770 -31.82 0.71 8.05
CA ILE A 770 -32.63 1.91 8.13
C ILE A 770 -33.62 1.77 9.29
N GLN A 771 -33.46 2.58 10.35
CA GLN A 771 -34.45 2.71 11.40
C GLN A 771 -35.45 3.78 10.97
N MET A 772 -36.48 3.37 10.23
CA MET A 772 -37.58 4.28 9.88
C MET A 772 -38.31 4.71 11.16
N PRO A 773 -38.49 6.02 11.44
CA PRO A 773 -39.29 6.49 12.58
C PRO A 773 -40.79 6.21 12.44
N LEU A 774 -41.23 5.77 11.26
CA LEU A 774 -42.64 5.75 10.83
C LEU A 774 -43.39 4.44 11.08
N MET A 775 -42.81 3.46 11.79
CA MET A 775 -43.57 2.28 12.25
C MET A 775 -43.35 2.03 13.75
N PRO A 776 -44.42 1.88 14.55
CA PRO A 776 -44.27 1.46 15.93
C PRO A 776 -43.63 0.07 15.99
N ARG A 777 -42.60 -0.08 16.83
CA ARG A 777 -41.79 -1.31 17.05
C ARG A 777 -42.62 -2.57 17.33
N THR A 778 -43.90 -2.45 17.64
CA THR A 778 -44.85 -3.55 17.86
C THR A 778 -45.17 -4.36 16.60
N LEU A 779 -44.89 -3.85 15.39
CA LEU A 779 -45.17 -4.56 14.13
C LEU A 779 -43.96 -5.29 13.53
N LEU A 780 -42.76 -5.16 14.10
CA LEU A 780 -41.52 -5.80 13.63
C LEU A 780 -41.28 -7.22 14.17
N VAL A 781 -42.18 -7.76 15.00
CA VAL A 781 -42.05 -9.13 15.54
C VAL A 781 -42.88 -10.12 14.73
N LYS A 782 -42.50 -10.36 13.46
CA LYS A 782 -42.84 -11.59 12.73
C LYS A 782 -41.77 -11.90 11.68
N SER A 783 -40.65 -12.47 12.12
CA SER A 783 -39.81 -13.42 11.35
C SER A 783 -38.43 -13.59 12.02
N SER A 784 -38.38 -14.30 13.15
CA SER A 784 -37.12 -14.86 13.69
C SER A 784 -37.42 -15.92 14.74
N VAL A 785 -38.14 -16.98 14.38
CA VAL A 785 -38.10 -18.24 15.16
C VAL A 785 -38.20 -19.41 14.20
N GLU A 786 -37.06 -19.80 13.60
CA GLU A 786 -36.88 -21.18 13.15
C GLU A 786 -36.03 -21.93 14.18
N LYS A 787 -36.77 -22.68 15.00
CA LYS A 787 -36.49 -23.96 15.65
C LYS A 787 -35.02 -24.44 15.70
N ALA A 788 -34.46 -24.39 16.91
CA ALA A 788 -33.65 -25.49 17.43
C ALA A 788 -34.59 -26.44 18.19
N VAL A 789 -34.57 -27.72 17.82
CA VAL A 789 -35.32 -28.79 18.46
C VAL A 789 -34.54 -29.25 19.70
N ASP A 790 -35.14 -29.14 20.88
CA ASP A 790 -34.86 -30.07 21.98
C ASP A 790 -36.10 -30.27 22.86
N ASN A 791 -36.23 -31.50 23.36
CA ASN A 791 -37.42 -32.09 23.96
C ASN A 791 -37.70 -31.57 25.38
N GLY A 792 -38.96 -31.18 25.64
CA GLY A 792 -39.45 -30.99 27.00
C GLY A 792 -40.92 -30.58 27.04
N LYS A 793 -41.77 -31.45 27.62
CA LYS A 793 -43.20 -31.22 27.88
C LYS A 793 -43.45 -29.87 28.56
N VAL A 794 -44.37 -29.06 28.02
CA VAL A 794 -45.04 -27.99 28.79
C VAL A 794 -46.52 -27.90 28.39
N GLU A 795 -47.37 -27.95 29.41
CA GLU A 795 -48.82 -27.88 29.36
C GLU A 795 -49.33 -26.50 28.92
N SER A 796 -50.43 -26.49 28.17
CA SER A 796 -51.12 -25.32 27.65
C SER A 796 -51.96 -24.61 28.71
N VAL A 797 -51.63 -23.36 29.05
CA VAL A 797 -52.55 -22.44 29.75
C VAL A 797 -52.75 -21.19 28.92
N ASN A 798 -53.92 -21.10 28.27
CA ASN A 798 -54.40 -19.90 27.60
C ASN A 798 -54.73 -18.81 28.63
N LYS A 799 -54.04 -17.67 28.58
CA LYS A 799 -54.49 -16.42 29.23
C LYS A 799 -54.52 -15.29 28.21
N THR A 800 -55.70 -14.70 28.08
CA THR A 800 -55.97 -13.48 27.29
C THR A 800 -55.22 -12.27 27.88
N PRO A 801 -54.76 -11.33 27.05
CA PRO A 801 -54.02 -10.16 27.52
C PRO A 801 -54.94 -9.20 28.29
N LYS A 802 -54.49 -8.76 29.46
CA LYS A 802 -55.22 -7.82 30.34
C LYS A 802 -55.11 -6.39 29.80
N SER A 803 -56.18 -5.61 29.98
CA SER A 803 -56.26 -4.23 29.46
C SER A 803 -55.48 -3.24 30.33
N ASN A 804 -55.22 -2.04 29.80
CA ASN A 804 -54.51 -0.96 30.49
C ASN A 804 -55.17 -0.53 31.81
N ALA A 805 -56.45 -0.83 32.02
CA ALA A 805 -57.15 -0.60 33.28
C ALA A 805 -56.68 -1.56 34.40
N ASP A 806 -56.32 -2.80 34.05
CA ASP A 806 -55.80 -3.79 35.02
C ASP A 806 -54.36 -3.47 35.46
N PHE A 807 -53.54 -2.90 34.57
CA PHE A 807 -52.21 -2.43 34.93
C PHE A 807 -52.24 -1.24 35.89
N ARG A 808 -53.21 -0.33 35.71
CA ARG A 808 -53.38 0.84 36.57
C ARG A 808 -53.75 0.48 38.01
N ASN A 809 -54.50 -0.61 38.19
CA ASN A 809 -54.88 -1.12 39.52
C ASN A 809 -53.77 -1.90 40.23
N MET A 810 -52.71 -2.30 39.52
CA MET A 810 -51.55 -3.00 40.10
C MET A 810 -50.56 -2.04 40.79
N PHE A 811 -50.50 -0.78 40.36
CA PHE A 811 -49.61 0.25 40.94
C PHE A 811 -50.25 1.07 42.08
N LEU A 812 -51.51 0.79 42.43
CA LEU A 812 -52.25 1.52 43.48
C LEU A 812 -52.56 0.66 44.72
N LYS A 813 -51.90 -0.48 44.90
CA LYS A 813 -51.89 -1.19 46.17
C LYS A 813 -50.47 -1.17 46.74
N LYS A 814 -50.38 -0.52 47.92
CA LYS A 814 -49.19 -0.22 48.73
C LYS A 814 -48.10 -1.27 48.73
#